data_AF-Q6CT32-F1
#
_entry.id   AF-Q6CT32-F1
#
_cell.length_a   1.000
_cell.length_b   1.000
_cell.length_c   1.000
_cell.angle_alpha   90.00
_cell.angle_beta   90.00
_cell.angle_gamma   90.00
#
_symmetry.space_group_name_H-M   'P 1'
#
loop_
_entity.id
_entity.type
_entity.pdbx_description
1 polymer ?
#
loop_
_entity_poly.entity_id
_entity_poly.type
_entity_poly.pdbx_seq_one_letter_code
_entity_poly.pdbx_strand_id
1 'polypeptide(L)'
;MASRSNVFVGIKPHSEHSADVLGTSSTDKRVENYDYVLLPLTNTRYKDAMKAKFEDFRDHGHGWNEELKLDPPQLQELGVLPSNGNVSYIGLVSYFLELESHDADVRTLSLQVLEHELHYANFVGIRQVILAPPKKLHTLHYYAQSLCTVFDTFKEACPTISISLPLFEDSDPLSTWELWNTIRKMCGYEPKLTVSLALPRQKTPSFVLNRWLSEPVTCLLISASIFTTNQYNYPVLNKFNQHLITEFQRVNGNASTFGELAIVLHGMEKYTDKLKIEPTQYLEYLNYLLKKGDKLILMETQDVVHSAPTIMPPLLPHHDNLSNAVYQVFEKDTVKYELYERAIMVAVSEILTENSSSWRGPTELITLVAGAGRGPLVDKTFQVLHKLGVTNFRLLAIEKNPQALLYLQKRNFEHWDNKVEVIRTDIREWDENIKVDLCISELLGSFGCNELSPECIAPIEAFHSKPNTRFIPQGYSSYASPISSPILYQSLIEKGPEYLEKPSIIHNVPYCRTSSRVNEIWSFSHLHQQQHQFNKSSISHFRVKHKSEIHGIAGYFIATLYGDITLSIVPNDSVIKTLEDQENSNIDNSRSHNGSTATKVNHTENMKSWSPMFFPLKEPLFLNDDTELEVFITRNDLNSRVWYEWSVSSFVYLVSSSEIPKSEGERVPRTGSKENADIDTQNLTKAFARFGPQNDSSEIEDKYFEDSINHTNFMSGRTNEWDSVKDLHEIQNRHDSSNLTKDQEQRKKSLTEEYHVRVRTNISKLHNPNGCIYSIPL
;
A
#
# COMPACT_ATOMS: atom_id res chain seq x y z
N MET A 1 11.95 13.63 -31.12
CA MET A 1 10.64 13.74 -30.43
C MET A 1 10.88 13.38 -28.98
N ALA A 2 10.86 14.37 -28.07
CA ALA A 2 10.97 14.06 -26.65
C ALA A 2 9.70 13.31 -26.23
N SER A 3 9.83 12.14 -25.61
CA SER A 3 8.71 11.42 -25.02
C SER A 3 7.96 12.35 -24.07
N ARG A 4 6.65 12.53 -24.28
CA ARG A 4 5.79 13.20 -23.28
C ARG A 4 5.86 12.42 -21.97
N SER A 5 5.85 13.13 -20.84
CA SER A 5 5.84 12.51 -19.51
C SER A 5 4.56 11.69 -19.32
N ASN A 6 4.58 10.73 -18.41
CA ASN A 6 3.42 9.92 -18.01
C ASN A 6 2.40 10.69 -17.14
N VAL A 7 2.73 11.93 -16.76
CA VAL A 7 1.88 12.83 -15.98
C VAL A 7 1.48 14.01 -16.84
N PHE A 8 0.18 14.31 -16.85
CA PHE A 8 -0.38 15.40 -17.63
C PHE A 8 -0.44 16.68 -16.81
N VAL A 9 -0.30 17.83 -17.46
CA VAL A 9 -0.36 19.14 -16.77
C VAL A 9 -1.57 19.92 -17.26
N GLY A 10 -2.42 20.33 -16.32
CA GLY A 10 -3.61 21.12 -16.57
C GLY A 10 -3.63 22.47 -15.86
N ILE A 11 -4.60 23.30 -16.23
CA ILE A 11 -4.83 24.63 -15.65
C ILE A 11 -6.30 24.85 -15.34
N LYS A 12 -6.59 25.54 -14.22
CA LYS A 12 -7.87 26.16 -13.94
C LYS A 12 -7.82 27.64 -14.36
N PRO A 13 -8.44 28.04 -15.48
CA PRO A 13 -8.40 29.41 -15.98
C PRO A 13 -9.29 30.35 -15.13
N HIS A 14 -9.10 31.65 -15.32
CA HIS A 14 -9.80 32.69 -14.56
C HIS A 14 -11.24 32.92 -15.07
N SER A 15 -12.17 33.12 -14.12
CA SER A 15 -13.61 33.21 -14.35
C SER A 15 -14.11 34.52 -14.96
N GLU A 16 -13.34 35.62 -14.99
CA GLU A 16 -13.77 36.84 -15.69
C GLU A 16 -13.74 36.70 -17.22
N HIS A 17 -13.03 35.70 -17.75
CA HIS A 17 -13.00 35.42 -19.19
C HIS A 17 -14.07 34.44 -19.66
N SER A 18 -14.87 33.83 -18.78
CA SER A 18 -15.94 32.92 -19.23
C SER A 18 -17.15 33.67 -19.84
N ALA A 19 -17.34 34.95 -19.51
CA ALA A 19 -18.39 35.77 -20.11
C ALA A 19 -18.02 36.32 -21.51
N ASP A 20 -16.74 36.56 -21.80
CA ASP A 20 -16.28 37.13 -23.08
C ASP A 20 -15.83 36.07 -24.11
N VAL A 21 -15.80 34.78 -23.76
CA VAL A 21 -15.59 33.68 -24.72
C VAL A 21 -16.86 33.36 -25.54
N LEU A 22 -17.97 34.06 -25.28
CA LEU A 22 -19.29 33.87 -25.91
C LEU A 22 -19.39 34.29 -27.40
N GLY A 23 -18.28 34.52 -28.12
CA GLY A 23 -18.40 34.94 -29.53
C GLY A 23 -17.18 34.85 -30.44
N THR A 24 -15.98 34.51 -29.96
CA THR A 24 -14.80 34.41 -30.83
C THR A 24 -14.09 33.07 -30.65
N SER A 25 -13.75 32.47 -31.79
CA SER A 25 -12.94 31.25 -31.97
C SER A 25 -11.49 31.39 -31.49
N SER A 26 -11.27 32.14 -30.42
CA SER A 26 -9.99 32.32 -29.76
C SER A 26 -10.10 31.67 -28.40
N THR A 27 -9.98 30.34 -28.36
CA THR A 27 -9.36 29.69 -27.20
C THR A 27 -8.12 30.54 -26.87
N ASP A 28 -8.09 31.09 -25.66
CA ASP A 28 -6.95 31.88 -25.21
C ASP A 28 -5.69 31.07 -25.50
N LYS A 29 -4.77 31.59 -26.34
CA LYS A 29 -3.53 30.88 -26.75
C LYS A 29 -2.74 30.36 -25.55
N ARG A 30 -3.00 30.91 -24.36
CA ARG A 30 -2.46 30.51 -23.06
C ARG A 30 -2.87 29.09 -22.64
N VAL A 31 -4.01 28.58 -23.11
CA VAL A 31 -4.57 27.28 -22.71
C VAL A 31 -4.11 26.15 -23.64
N GLU A 32 -3.71 26.45 -24.88
CA GLU A 32 -3.26 25.46 -25.88
C GLU A 32 -2.01 24.66 -25.47
N ASN A 33 -1.23 25.18 -24.52
CA ASN A 33 0.00 24.53 -24.04
C ASN A 33 -0.22 23.51 -22.91
N TYR A 34 -1.45 23.42 -22.37
CA TYR A 34 -1.80 22.50 -21.29
C TYR A 34 -2.51 21.26 -21.85
N ASP A 35 -2.33 20.12 -21.20
CA ASP A 35 -2.99 18.87 -21.59
C ASP A 35 -4.46 18.85 -21.17
N TYR A 36 -4.79 19.48 -20.02
CA TYR A 36 -6.15 19.56 -19.47
C TYR A 36 -6.55 20.97 -19.06
N VAL A 37 -7.85 21.24 -19.15
CA VAL A 37 -8.47 22.47 -18.63
C VAL A 37 -9.55 22.12 -17.63
N LEU A 38 -9.42 22.63 -16.41
CA LEU A 38 -10.42 22.44 -15.35
C LEU A 38 -11.44 23.58 -15.40
N LEU A 39 -12.66 23.28 -15.81
CA LEU A 39 -13.76 24.26 -15.93
C LEU A 39 -15.03 23.77 -15.25
N PRO A 40 -15.85 24.68 -14.69
CA PRO A 40 -17.16 24.29 -14.17
C PRO A 40 -18.06 23.76 -15.29
N LEU A 41 -18.80 22.69 -15.02
CA LEU A 41 -19.70 22.10 -16.02
C LEU A 41 -20.88 23.03 -16.32
N THR A 42 -21.41 23.67 -15.27
CA THR A 42 -22.44 24.72 -15.36
C THR A 42 -21.98 26.00 -14.67
N ASN A 43 -22.58 27.13 -15.03
CA ASN A 43 -22.22 28.45 -14.50
C ASN A 43 -23.23 28.96 -13.47
N THR A 44 -23.02 30.16 -12.94
CA THR A 44 -23.87 30.74 -11.89
C THR A 44 -25.33 30.93 -12.32
N ARG A 45 -25.61 31.09 -13.63
CA ARG A 45 -26.98 31.21 -14.13
C ARG A 45 -27.77 29.92 -13.89
N TYR A 46 -27.12 28.76 -14.07
CA TYR A 46 -27.78 27.47 -13.78
C TYR A 46 -28.13 27.36 -12.30
N LYS A 47 -27.19 27.73 -11.42
CA LYS A 47 -27.42 27.76 -9.97
C LYS A 47 -28.63 28.64 -9.63
N ASP A 48 -28.69 29.85 -10.16
CA ASP A 48 -29.77 30.79 -9.86
C ASP A 48 -31.11 30.29 -10.40
N ALA A 49 -31.13 29.66 -11.59
CA ALA A 49 -32.32 29.03 -12.16
C ALA A 49 -32.83 27.84 -11.32
N MET A 50 -31.92 26.96 -10.87
CA MET A 50 -32.27 25.83 -10.00
C MET A 50 -32.76 26.30 -8.63
N LYS A 51 -32.13 27.34 -8.07
CA LYS A 51 -32.56 27.94 -6.81
C LYS A 51 -33.97 28.53 -6.91
N ALA A 52 -34.24 29.31 -7.96
CA ALA A 52 -35.57 29.89 -8.18
C ALA A 52 -36.66 28.82 -8.32
N LYS A 53 -36.38 27.73 -9.06
CA LYS A 53 -37.31 26.59 -9.16
C LYS A 53 -37.54 25.86 -7.84
N PHE A 54 -36.51 25.75 -7.01
CA PHE A 54 -36.61 25.12 -5.71
C PHE A 54 -37.42 25.95 -4.72
N GLU A 55 -37.23 27.26 -4.73
CA GLU A 55 -38.02 28.20 -3.92
C GLU A 55 -39.50 28.17 -4.36
N ASP A 56 -39.77 28.19 -5.67
CA ASP A 56 -41.12 28.04 -6.23
C ASP A 56 -41.79 26.73 -5.79
N PHE A 57 -41.04 25.63 -5.80
CA PHE A 57 -41.50 24.33 -5.31
C PHE A 57 -41.82 24.33 -3.80
N ARG A 58 -41.05 25.05 -2.99
CA ARG A 58 -41.31 25.13 -1.55
C ARG A 58 -42.49 26.04 -1.22
N ASP A 59 -42.65 27.14 -1.95
CA ASP A 59 -43.66 28.17 -1.68
C ASP A 59 -45.08 27.73 -2.05
N HIS A 60 -45.24 26.91 -3.10
CA HIS A 60 -46.55 26.57 -3.64
C HIS A 60 -47.25 25.37 -2.98
N GLY A 61 -46.66 24.79 -1.92
CA GLY A 61 -47.34 23.82 -1.04
C GLY A 61 -48.01 22.67 -1.81
N HIS A 62 -47.21 21.72 -2.28
CA HIS A 62 -47.68 20.69 -3.19
C HIS A 62 -48.59 19.63 -2.53
N GLY A 63 -49.48 19.04 -3.34
CA GLY A 63 -50.24 17.85 -2.94
C GLY A 63 -49.30 16.69 -2.59
N TRP A 64 -49.79 15.69 -1.83
CA TRP A 64 -48.99 14.59 -1.24
C TRP A 64 -48.18 13.71 -2.24
N ASN A 65 -48.16 14.02 -3.54
CA ASN A 65 -47.57 13.23 -4.63
C ASN A 65 -46.80 14.01 -5.72
N GLU A 66 -46.55 15.32 -5.61
CA GLU A 66 -45.73 16.02 -6.63
C GLU A 66 -44.24 15.99 -6.27
N GLU A 67 -43.43 15.39 -7.14
CA GLU A 67 -41.98 15.28 -6.98
C GLU A 67 -41.27 16.49 -7.59
N LEU A 68 -40.22 17.00 -6.92
CA LEU A 68 -39.35 18.04 -7.46
C LEU A 68 -38.72 17.55 -8.77
N LYS A 69 -38.90 18.32 -9.86
CA LYS A 69 -38.30 18.01 -11.16
C LYS A 69 -37.60 19.22 -11.75
N LEU A 70 -36.28 19.10 -11.92
CA LEU A 70 -35.44 20.15 -12.49
C LEU A 70 -35.32 19.99 -14.01
N ASP A 71 -35.06 21.12 -14.69
CA ASP A 71 -34.73 21.08 -16.11
C ASP A 71 -33.21 20.89 -16.31
N PRO A 72 -32.80 20.19 -17.38
CA PRO A 72 -31.39 20.13 -17.76
C PRO A 72 -30.86 21.51 -18.18
N PRO A 73 -29.55 21.75 -18.07
CA PRO A 73 -28.94 23.04 -18.36
C PRO A 73 -29.08 23.43 -19.84
N GLN A 74 -29.33 24.71 -20.10
CA GLN A 74 -29.35 25.32 -21.42
C GLN A 74 -27.95 25.80 -21.85
N LEU A 75 -27.75 26.07 -23.15
CA LEU A 75 -26.45 26.47 -23.69
C LEU A 75 -25.78 27.64 -22.96
N GLN A 76 -26.56 28.64 -22.53
CA GLN A 76 -26.07 29.82 -21.82
C GLN A 76 -25.72 29.55 -20.34
N GLU A 77 -26.12 28.40 -19.82
CA GLU A 77 -25.93 27.94 -18.44
C GLU A 77 -24.74 26.99 -18.33
N LEU A 78 -24.17 26.55 -19.44
CA LEU A 78 -22.99 25.69 -19.50
C LEU A 78 -21.72 26.49 -19.23
N GLY A 79 -20.78 25.89 -18.50
CA GLY A 79 -19.42 26.42 -18.32
C GLY A 79 -18.40 25.81 -19.29
N VAL A 80 -18.66 24.59 -19.77
CA VAL A 80 -17.95 23.98 -20.91
C VAL A 80 -18.91 23.97 -22.09
N LEU A 81 -18.55 24.59 -23.21
CA LEU A 81 -19.38 24.56 -24.41
C LEU A 81 -19.11 23.28 -25.23
N PRO A 82 -20.13 22.70 -25.90
CA PRO A 82 -19.91 21.61 -26.83
C PRO A 82 -19.01 22.09 -27.96
N SER A 83 -17.81 21.50 -28.09
CA SER A 83 -16.87 21.86 -29.14
C SER A 83 -16.17 20.63 -29.69
N ASN A 84 -15.84 20.64 -30.98
CA ASN A 84 -15.02 19.61 -31.63
C ASN A 84 -13.51 19.91 -31.48
N GLY A 85 -13.14 20.72 -30.49
CA GLY A 85 -11.76 21.14 -30.27
C GLY A 85 -10.88 20.00 -29.77
N ASN A 86 -9.56 20.16 -29.92
CA ASN A 86 -8.56 19.18 -29.47
C ASN A 86 -8.22 19.28 -27.97
N VAL A 87 -8.92 20.13 -27.20
CA VAL A 87 -8.62 20.40 -25.79
C VAL A 87 -9.37 19.40 -24.91
N SER A 88 -8.66 18.69 -24.03
CA SER A 88 -9.27 17.81 -23.03
C SER A 88 -9.69 18.59 -21.79
N TYR A 89 -10.87 18.29 -21.24
CA TYR A 89 -11.42 18.97 -20.08
C TYR A 89 -11.52 18.02 -18.88
N ILE A 90 -11.31 18.58 -17.69
CA ILE A 90 -11.75 18.01 -16.42
C ILE A 90 -12.94 18.84 -15.97
N GLY A 91 -14.08 18.20 -15.74
CA GLY A 91 -15.29 18.89 -15.29
C GLY A 91 -15.20 19.25 -13.81
N LEU A 92 -15.51 20.49 -13.43
CA LEU A 92 -15.71 20.87 -12.03
C LEU A 92 -17.21 20.87 -11.75
N VAL A 93 -17.65 19.98 -10.86
CA VAL A 93 -19.05 19.88 -10.46
C VAL A 93 -19.45 21.14 -9.68
N SER A 94 -20.70 21.53 -9.84
CA SER A 94 -21.30 22.65 -9.11
C SER A 94 -21.00 22.63 -7.61
N TYR A 95 -20.50 23.75 -7.08
CA TYR A 95 -20.05 23.84 -5.68
C TYR A 95 -21.19 23.95 -4.65
N PHE A 96 -22.40 24.26 -5.12
CA PHE A 96 -23.57 24.50 -4.27
C PHE A 96 -24.32 23.21 -3.89
N LEU A 97 -23.91 22.06 -4.42
CA LEU A 97 -24.51 20.79 -4.07
C LEU A 97 -24.33 20.48 -2.57
N GLU A 98 -25.37 19.90 -1.98
CA GLU A 98 -25.42 19.42 -0.60
C GLU A 98 -26.01 17.99 -0.59
N LEU A 99 -25.24 17.04 -1.12
CA LEU A 99 -25.61 15.62 -1.18
C LEU A 99 -25.79 15.02 0.23
N GLU A 100 -25.16 15.63 1.23
CA GLU A 100 -25.23 15.27 2.64
C GLU A 100 -26.26 16.06 3.47
N SER A 101 -27.15 16.82 2.84
CA SER A 101 -28.18 17.59 3.57
C SER A 101 -29.12 16.67 4.35
N HIS A 102 -29.65 17.11 5.49
CA HIS A 102 -30.75 16.40 6.18
C HIS A 102 -32.09 16.58 5.47
N ASP A 103 -32.26 17.70 4.77
CA ASP A 103 -33.45 18.01 3.98
C ASP A 103 -33.45 17.13 2.71
N ALA A 104 -34.48 16.28 2.58
CA ALA A 104 -34.62 15.34 1.49
C ALA A 104 -34.81 16.04 0.13
N ASP A 105 -35.45 17.21 0.12
CA ASP A 105 -35.70 17.95 -1.10
C ASP A 105 -34.40 18.61 -1.59
N VAL A 106 -33.56 19.10 -0.67
CA VAL A 106 -32.22 19.61 -0.99
C VAL A 106 -31.31 18.52 -1.54
N ARG A 107 -31.36 17.30 -0.96
CA ARG A 107 -30.63 16.16 -1.50
C ARG A 107 -31.12 15.77 -2.90
N THR A 108 -32.44 15.74 -3.09
CA THR A 108 -33.07 15.43 -4.38
C THR A 108 -32.68 16.45 -5.45
N LEU A 109 -32.70 17.74 -5.11
CA LEU A 109 -32.19 18.81 -5.97
C LEU A 109 -30.72 18.58 -6.32
N SER A 110 -29.89 18.34 -5.31
CA SER A 110 -28.44 18.19 -5.49
C SER A 110 -28.11 16.97 -6.35
N LEU A 111 -28.86 15.88 -6.18
CA LEU A 111 -28.72 14.67 -6.98
C LEU A 111 -29.12 14.91 -8.44
N GLN A 112 -30.28 15.53 -8.71
CA GLN A 112 -30.71 15.82 -10.08
C GLN A 112 -29.74 16.76 -10.80
N VAL A 113 -29.23 17.80 -10.12
CA VAL A 113 -28.20 18.68 -10.70
C VAL A 113 -26.93 17.90 -11.03
N LEU A 114 -26.46 17.05 -10.10
CA LEU A 114 -25.30 16.20 -10.35
C LEU A 114 -25.53 15.30 -11.55
N GLU A 115 -26.68 14.63 -11.63
CA GLU A 115 -27.02 13.77 -12.77
C GLU A 115 -27.05 14.55 -14.09
N HIS A 116 -27.64 15.75 -14.14
CA HIS A 116 -27.62 16.59 -15.34
C HIS A 116 -26.19 16.97 -15.77
N GLU A 117 -25.35 17.35 -14.82
CA GLU A 117 -23.95 17.68 -15.08
C GLU A 117 -23.15 16.47 -15.59
N LEU A 118 -23.37 15.28 -15.03
CA LEU A 118 -22.71 14.04 -15.45
C LEU A 118 -23.19 13.54 -16.81
N HIS A 119 -24.49 13.63 -17.11
CA HIS A 119 -25.02 13.35 -18.45
C HIS A 119 -24.39 14.27 -19.49
N TYR A 120 -24.29 15.56 -19.17
CA TYR A 120 -23.64 16.53 -20.04
C TYR A 120 -22.15 16.22 -20.23
N ALA A 121 -21.42 15.96 -19.14
CA ALA A 121 -20.02 15.57 -19.17
C ALA A 121 -19.78 14.36 -20.08
N ASN A 122 -20.58 13.31 -19.93
CA ASN A 122 -20.50 12.11 -20.77
C ASN A 122 -20.80 12.43 -22.25
N PHE A 123 -21.83 13.25 -22.52
CA PHE A 123 -22.19 13.66 -23.87
C PHE A 123 -21.06 14.39 -24.61
N VAL A 124 -20.34 15.29 -23.93
CA VAL A 124 -19.19 16.00 -24.53
C VAL A 124 -17.87 15.24 -24.45
N GLY A 125 -17.85 14.06 -23.84
CA GLY A 125 -16.66 13.21 -23.73
C GLY A 125 -15.70 13.57 -22.59
N ILE A 126 -16.16 14.30 -21.56
CA ILE A 126 -15.41 14.54 -20.33
C ILE A 126 -15.37 13.23 -19.52
N ARG A 127 -14.16 12.68 -19.33
CA ARG A 127 -13.95 11.39 -18.67
C ARG A 127 -13.86 11.49 -17.15
N GLN A 128 -13.48 12.65 -16.63
CA GLN A 128 -13.25 12.87 -15.20
C GLN A 128 -13.91 14.17 -14.75
N VAL A 129 -14.57 14.11 -13.61
CA VAL A 129 -15.14 15.25 -12.92
C VAL A 129 -14.59 15.36 -11.49
N ILE A 130 -14.46 16.58 -10.99
CA ILE A 130 -14.04 16.89 -9.62
C ILE A 130 -15.26 17.33 -8.83
N LEU A 131 -15.57 16.59 -7.77
CA LEU A 131 -16.65 16.82 -6.84
C LEU A 131 -16.11 17.44 -5.54
N ALA A 132 -16.85 18.40 -4.99
CA ALA A 132 -16.52 19.02 -3.71
C ALA A 132 -16.61 17.98 -2.56
N PRO A 133 -15.78 18.10 -1.52
CA PRO A 133 -15.87 17.20 -0.37
C PRO A 133 -17.17 17.45 0.42
N PRO A 134 -17.65 16.45 1.19
CA PRO A 134 -18.79 16.64 2.08
C PRO A 134 -18.46 17.70 3.14
N LYS A 135 -19.39 18.64 3.36
CA LYS A 135 -19.31 19.73 4.33
C LYS A 135 -19.74 19.27 5.72
N LYS A 136 -20.72 18.35 5.80
CA LYS A 136 -21.31 17.86 7.05
C LYS A 136 -20.93 16.40 7.32
N LEU A 137 -19.96 16.19 8.22
CA LEU A 137 -19.44 14.84 8.50
C LEU A 137 -20.42 13.92 9.24
N HIS A 138 -21.37 14.47 10.00
CA HIS A 138 -22.37 13.68 10.75
C HIS A 138 -23.42 13.02 9.83
N THR A 139 -23.58 13.51 8.61
CA THR A 139 -24.50 13.00 7.58
C THR A 139 -23.77 12.38 6.39
N LEU A 140 -22.53 11.96 6.59
CA LEU A 140 -21.69 11.40 5.53
C LEU A 140 -22.33 10.22 4.80
N HIS A 141 -23.21 9.47 5.48
CA HIS A 141 -23.94 8.37 4.88
C HIS A 141 -24.87 8.80 3.74
N TYR A 142 -25.48 9.99 3.81
CA TYR A 142 -26.28 10.52 2.71
C TYR A 142 -25.42 10.88 1.51
N TYR A 143 -24.24 11.46 1.73
CA TYR A 143 -23.29 11.75 0.67
C TYR A 143 -22.91 10.48 -0.11
N ALA A 144 -22.52 9.43 0.62
CA ALA A 144 -22.14 8.16 0.02
C ALA A 144 -23.32 7.48 -0.68
N GLN A 145 -24.52 7.54 -0.09
CA GLN A 145 -25.73 6.99 -0.71
C GLN A 145 -26.07 7.70 -2.02
N SER A 146 -25.99 9.03 -2.07
CA SER A 146 -26.20 9.79 -3.31
C SER A 146 -25.19 9.39 -4.40
N LEU A 147 -23.92 9.16 -4.03
CA LEU A 147 -22.92 8.64 -4.96
C LEU A 147 -23.27 7.23 -5.45
N CYS A 148 -23.68 6.32 -4.56
CA CYS A 148 -24.13 4.98 -4.96
C CYS A 148 -25.29 5.06 -5.95
N THR A 149 -26.28 5.92 -5.68
CA THR A 149 -27.40 6.14 -6.61
C THR A 149 -26.91 6.61 -7.98
N VAL A 150 -25.97 7.56 -8.03
CA VAL A 150 -25.35 7.99 -9.29
C VAL A 150 -24.64 6.82 -10.00
N PHE A 151 -23.85 6.02 -9.30
CA PHE A 151 -23.16 4.88 -9.90
C PHE A 151 -24.14 3.83 -10.43
N ASP A 152 -25.23 3.54 -9.72
CA ASP A 152 -26.28 2.63 -10.16
C ASP A 152 -27.04 3.14 -11.39
N THR A 153 -27.29 4.45 -11.45
CA THR A 153 -27.96 5.11 -12.58
C THR A 153 -27.11 5.06 -13.85
N PHE A 154 -25.82 5.40 -13.75
CA PHE A 154 -24.95 5.54 -14.93
C PHE A 154 -24.19 4.26 -15.31
N LYS A 155 -23.92 3.36 -14.35
CA LYS A 155 -23.12 2.14 -14.52
C LYS A 155 -21.81 2.44 -15.25
N GLU A 156 -21.50 1.66 -16.29
CA GLU A 156 -20.30 1.80 -17.12
C GLU A 156 -20.15 3.16 -17.81
N ALA A 157 -21.25 3.88 -18.04
CA ALA A 157 -21.23 5.20 -18.68
C ALA A 157 -20.89 6.35 -17.71
N CYS A 158 -20.75 6.07 -16.41
CA CYS A 158 -20.42 7.10 -15.43
C CYS A 158 -19.03 7.67 -15.71
N PRO A 159 -18.82 9.00 -15.76
CA PRO A 159 -17.47 9.54 -15.75
C PRO A 159 -16.81 9.26 -14.39
N THR A 160 -15.48 9.26 -14.33
CA THR A 160 -14.75 9.12 -13.06
C THR A 160 -15.07 10.32 -12.16
N ILE A 161 -15.63 10.06 -10.98
CA ILE A 161 -15.92 11.06 -9.97
C ILE A 161 -14.74 11.13 -9.00
N SER A 162 -14.08 12.28 -8.96
CA SER A 162 -12.92 12.51 -8.11
C SER A 162 -13.26 13.47 -6.97
N ILE A 163 -13.20 13.02 -5.72
CA ILE A 163 -13.48 13.89 -4.57
C ILE A 163 -12.24 14.75 -4.29
N SER A 164 -12.42 16.08 -4.27
CA SER A 164 -11.35 17.02 -3.96
C SER A 164 -11.10 17.11 -2.46
N LEU A 165 -9.93 16.67 -2.00
CA LEU A 165 -9.54 16.66 -0.59
C LEU A 165 -8.19 17.36 -0.36
N PRO A 166 -7.96 18.01 0.79
CA PRO A 166 -6.61 18.36 1.19
C PRO A 166 -5.77 17.10 1.39
N LEU A 167 -4.44 17.17 1.23
CA LEU A 167 -3.61 15.99 1.44
C LEU A 167 -3.58 15.54 2.91
N PHE A 168 -3.55 16.49 3.84
CA PHE A 168 -3.67 16.24 5.27
C PHE A 168 -4.00 17.53 6.03
N GLU A 169 -4.41 17.40 7.29
CA GLU A 169 -4.64 18.49 8.23
C GLU A 169 -3.61 18.46 9.36
N ASP A 170 -3.22 19.63 9.89
CA ASP A 170 -2.17 19.73 10.90
C ASP A 170 -2.57 19.12 12.27
N SER A 171 -3.87 19.15 12.61
CA SER A 171 -4.38 18.63 13.89
C SER A 171 -4.40 17.10 13.94
N ASP A 172 -4.78 16.45 12.83
CA ASP A 172 -4.80 15.01 12.66
C ASP A 172 -4.37 14.68 11.23
N PRO A 173 -3.11 14.26 11.01
CA PRO A 173 -2.58 14.05 9.65
C PRO A 173 -3.28 12.97 8.82
N LEU A 174 -4.12 12.12 9.44
CA LEU A 174 -4.85 11.06 8.74
C LEU A 174 -6.37 11.26 8.75
N SER A 175 -6.90 12.36 9.31
CA SER A 175 -8.35 12.65 9.31
C SER A 175 -8.93 12.66 7.89
N THR A 176 -8.22 13.30 6.95
CA THR A 176 -8.66 13.40 5.57
C THR A 176 -8.64 12.06 4.84
N TRP A 177 -7.64 11.23 5.13
CA TRP A 177 -7.58 9.87 4.60
C TRP A 177 -8.70 8.99 5.18
N GLU A 178 -9.03 9.16 6.46
CA GLU A 178 -10.12 8.44 7.11
C GLU A 178 -11.48 8.83 6.52
N LEU A 179 -11.71 10.12 6.25
CA LEU A 179 -12.89 10.59 5.54
C LEU A 179 -13.04 9.89 4.18
N TRP A 180 -11.96 9.89 3.39
CA TRP A 180 -11.92 9.18 2.11
C TRP A 180 -12.22 7.69 2.28
N ASN A 181 -11.58 7.04 3.25
CA ASN A 181 -11.78 5.64 3.54
C ASN A 181 -13.24 5.31 3.86
N THR A 182 -13.88 6.12 4.71
CA THR A 182 -15.29 5.91 5.05
C THR A 182 -16.18 6.02 3.82
N ILE A 183 -15.97 7.03 2.97
CA ILE A 183 -16.77 7.20 1.73
C ILE A 183 -16.58 6.01 0.79
N ARG A 184 -15.33 5.64 0.44
CA ARG A 184 -15.09 4.53 -0.51
C ARG A 184 -15.69 3.21 -0.06
N LYS A 185 -15.67 2.94 1.26
CA LYS A 185 -16.24 1.72 1.83
C LYS A 185 -17.76 1.69 1.72
N MET A 186 -18.40 2.82 2.01
CA MET A 186 -19.85 2.97 1.86
C MET A 186 -20.30 2.87 0.39
N CYS A 187 -19.44 3.31 -0.54
CA CYS A 187 -19.62 3.13 -1.98
C CYS A 187 -19.15 1.77 -2.50
N GLY A 188 -18.84 0.79 -1.64
CA GLY A 188 -18.52 -0.57 -2.07
C GLY A 188 -17.24 -0.71 -2.89
N TYR A 189 -16.25 0.18 -2.71
CA TYR A 189 -15.02 0.22 -3.50
C TYR A 189 -15.28 0.40 -5.01
N GLU A 190 -16.17 1.32 -5.38
CA GLU A 190 -16.46 1.67 -6.77
C GLU A 190 -15.21 2.14 -7.56
N PRO A 191 -14.84 1.48 -8.68
CA PRO A 191 -13.68 1.85 -9.52
C PRO A 191 -13.72 3.26 -10.09
N LYS A 192 -14.92 3.80 -10.33
CA LYS A 192 -15.07 5.17 -10.85
C LYS A 192 -14.98 6.25 -9.77
N LEU A 193 -14.88 5.87 -8.50
CA LEU A 193 -14.68 6.80 -7.39
C LEU A 193 -13.19 6.95 -7.07
N THR A 194 -12.67 8.17 -7.24
CA THR A 194 -11.24 8.48 -7.06
C THR A 194 -11.03 9.73 -6.20
N VAL A 195 -9.78 10.12 -5.98
CA VAL A 195 -9.43 11.31 -5.18
C VAL A 195 -8.56 12.30 -5.97
N SER A 196 -8.85 13.59 -5.77
CA SER A 196 -8.01 14.71 -6.17
C SER A 196 -7.40 15.34 -4.91
N LEU A 197 -6.07 15.42 -4.83
CA LEU A 197 -5.38 15.89 -3.62
C LEU A 197 -4.80 17.29 -3.80
N ALA A 198 -5.16 18.21 -2.90
CA ALA A 198 -4.53 19.53 -2.84
C ALA A 198 -3.18 19.47 -2.11
N LEU A 199 -2.13 19.96 -2.77
CA LEU A 199 -0.77 19.90 -2.23
C LEU A 199 -0.61 20.81 -1.00
N PRO A 200 0.09 20.32 0.05
CA PRO A 200 0.28 21.06 1.27
C PRO A 200 1.34 22.16 1.14
N ARG A 201 1.22 23.18 1.99
CA ARG A 201 2.25 24.21 2.19
C ARG A 201 3.38 23.78 3.13
N GLN A 202 3.15 22.72 3.89
CA GLN A 202 4.05 22.20 4.90
C GLN A 202 4.53 20.80 4.53
N LYS A 203 5.60 20.34 5.19
CA LYS A 203 6.22 19.04 4.91
C LYS A 203 5.27 17.90 5.30
N THR A 204 4.87 17.10 4.32
CA THR A 204 4.06 15.90 4.53
C THR A 204 4.83 14.84 5.34
N PRO A 205 4.23 14.29 6.41
CA PRO A 205 4.78 13.13 7.10
C PRO A 205 4.86 11.91 6.16
N SER A 206 5.92 11.11 6.27
CA SER A 206 6.14 9.97 5.36
C SER A 206 5.03 8.91 5.44
N PHE A 207 4.49 8.66 6.63
CA PHE A 207 3.40 7.69 6.81
C PHE A 207 2.09 8.13 6.13
N VAL A 208 1.85 9.44 6.01
CA VAL A 208 0.69 10.00 5.29
C VAL A 208 0.90 9.87 3.79
N LEU A 209 2.07 10.25 3.29
CA LEU A 209 2.40 10.11 1.87
C LEU A 209 2.31 8.64 1.42
N ASN A 210 2.93 7.72 2.15
CA ASN A 210 2.88 6.29 1.85
C ASN A 210 1.46 5.74 1.80
N ARG A 211 0.54 6.30 2.60
CA ARG A 211 -0.86 5.91 2.56
C ARG A 211 -1.52 6.34 1.25
N TRP A 212 -1.40 7.61 0.88
CA TRP A 212 -1.98 8.13 -0.36
C TRP A 212 -1.37 7.54 -1.63
N LEU A 213 -0.10 7.12 -1.60
CA LEU A 213 0.52 6.40 -2.73
C LEU A 213 -0.14 5.05 -3.04
N SER A 214 -0.93 4.49 -2.11
CA SER A 214 -1.68 3.24 -2.33
C SER A 214 -3.15 3.45 -2.69
N GLU A 215 -3.60 4.71 -2.81
CA GLU A 215 -4.98 5.12 -3.07
C GLU A 215 -5.18 5.53 -4.53
N PRO A 216 -6.41 5.48 -5.08
CA PRO A 216 -6.70 5.87 -6.46
C PRO A 216 -6.70 7.40 -6.63
N VAL A 217 -5.50 7.99 -6.63
CA VAL A 217 -5.29 9.44 -6.81
C VAL A 217 -5.10 9.76 -8.29
N THR A 218 -6.06 10.46 -8.88
CA THR A 218 -6.08 10.82 -10.31
C THR A 218 -5.64 12.26 -10.57
N CYS A 219 -5.68 13.13 -9.56
CA CYS A 219 -5.30 14.54 -9.74
C CYS A 219 -4.56 15.11 -8.53
N LEU A 220 -3.52 15.90 -8.79
CA LEU A 220 -2.82 16.74 -7.81
C LEU A 220 -3.14 18.21 -8.09
N LEU A 221 -3.81 18.87 -7.14
CA LEU A 221 -4.17 20.28 -7.22
C LEU A 221 -3.05 21.13 -6.62
N ILE A 222 -2.43 21.98 -7.44
CA ILE A 222 -1.31 22.82 -7.04
C ILE A 222 -1.71 24.29 -7.10
N SER A 223 -1.78 24.93 -5.93
CA SER A 223 -2.02 26.36 -5.86
C SER A 223 -0.77 27.16 -6.22
N ALA A 224 -0.91 28.22 -7.01
CA ALA A 224 0.15 29.19 -7.30
C ALA A 224 0.80 29.76 -6.01
N SER A 225 0.05 29.78 -4.91
CA SER A 225 0.49 30.28 -3.61
C SER A 225 1.57 29.44 -2.91
N ILE A 226 1.78 28.18 -3.33
CA ILE A 226 2.79 27.30 -2.70
C ILE A 226 4.16 27.41 -3.37
N PHE A 227 4.23 28.12 -4.50
CA PHE A 227 5.48 28.39 -5.19
C PHE A 227 6.25 29.50 -4.49
N THR A 228 7.58 29.40 -4.60
CA THR A 228 8.52 30.41 -4.15
C THR A 228 9.40 30.83 -5.33
N THR A 229 9.94 32.04 -5.32
CA THR A 229 10.87 32.47 -6.38
C THR A 229 12.29 32.05 -6.04
N ASN A 230 13.02 31.55 -7.03
CA ASN A 230 14.46 31.36 -6.91
C ASN A 230 15.24 32.68 -7.11
N GLN A 231 16.57 32.62 -7.08
CA GLN A 231 17.45 33.79 -7.31
C GLN A 231 17.31 34.45 -8.70
N TYR A 232 16.67 33.78 -9.66
CA TYR A 232 16.41 34.26 -11.01
C TYR A 232 14.93 34.65 -11.21
N ASN A 233 14.15 34.80 -10.13
CA ASN A 233 12.71 35.08 -10.13
C ASN A 233 11.83 34.02 -10.83
N TYR A 234 12.33 32.79 -10.99
CA TYR A 234 11.53 31.67 -11.51
C TYR A 234 10.73 30.99 -10.39
N PRO A 235 9.47 30.58 -10.65
CA PRO A 235 8.65 29.88 -9.67
C PRO A 235 9.19 28.46 -9.45
N VAL A 236 9.44 28.11 -8.20
CA VAL A 236 9.92 26.79 -7.78
C VAL A 236 9.14 26.27 -6.57
N LEU A 237 8.90 24.97 -6.54
CA LEU A 237 8.34 24.27 -5.39
C LEU A 237 9.45 23.96 -4.38
N ASN A 238 9.08 23.84 -3.11
CA ASN A 238 9.97 23.34 -2.07
C ASN A 238 10.39 21.86 -2.34
N LYS A 239 11.43 21.39 -1.64
CA LYS A 239 11.98 20.05 -1.87
C LYS A 239 11.03 18.90 -1.53
N PHE A 240 10.18 19.07 -0.52
CA PHE A 240 9.24 18.01 -0.14
C PHE A 240 8.09 17.86 -1.15
N ASN A 241 7.59 18.94 -1.74
CA ASN A 241 6.61 18.88 -2.83
C ASN A 241 7.23 18.37 -4.13
N GLN A 242 8.50 18.70 -4.42
CA GLN A 242 9.24 18.06 -5.52
C GLN A 242 9.32 16.54 -5.32
N HIS A 243 9.67 16.09 -4.11
CA HIS A 243 9.73 14.67 -3.78
C HIS A 243 8.35 14.01 -3.89
N LEU A 244 7.31 14.62 -3.31
CA LEU A 244 5.93 14.14 -3.38
C LEU A 244 5.46 13.92 -4.82
N ILE A 245 5.67 14.90 -5.71
CA ILE A 245 5.34 14.77 -7.13
C ILE A 245 6.13 13.63 -7.76
N THR A 246 7.41 13.49 -7.43
CA THR A 246 8.26 12.40 -7.95
C THR A 246 7.75 11.03 -7.48
N GLU A 247 7.32 10.90 -6.23
CA GLU A 247 6.77 9.64 -5.70
C GLU A 247 5.45 9.25 -6.40
N PHE A 248 4.52 10.20 -6.57
CA PHE A 248 3.29 9.97 -7.34
C PHE A 248 3.60 9.67 -8.81
N GLN A 249 4.57 10.36 -9.41
CA GLN A 249 5.02 10.08 -10.76
C GLN A 249 5.62 8.67 -10.88
N ARG A 250 6.33 8.16 -9.86
CA ARG A 250 6.88 6.80 -9.86
C ARG A 250 5.78 5.76 -9.76
N VAL A 251 4.81 5.95 -8.86
CA VAL A 251 3.69 5.02 -8.68
C VAL A 251 2.76 5.03 -9.89
N ASN A 252 2.42 6.22 -10.40
CA ASN A 252 1.56 6.38 -11.58
C ASN A 252 2.32 6.20 -12.91
N GLY A 253 3.66 6.18 -12.87
CA GLY A 253 4.58 5.94 -13.99
C GLY A 253 4.54 4.57 -14.62
N ASN A 254 3.71 3.69 -14.07
CA ASN A 254 3.42 2.38 -14.61
C ASN A 254 1.90 2.15 -14.81
N ALA A 255 1.04 3.14 -14.52
CA ALA A 255 -0.41 2.94 -14.44
C ALA A 255 -1.10 2.97 -15.83
N SER A 256 -1.12 1.82 -16.51
CA SER A 256 -2.10 1.55 -17.58
C SER A 256 -3.41 0.92 -17.05
N THR A 257 -3.58 0.78 -15.73
CA THR A 257 -4.73 0.07 -15.13
C THR A 257 -5.64 0.96 -14.27
N PHE A 258 -5.15 2.07 -13.70
CA PHE A 258 -5.87 2.84 -12.65
C PHE A 258 -6.18 4.30 -12.99
N GLY A 259 -5.94 4.71 -14.23
CA GLY A 259 -6.19 6.07 -14.72
C GLY A 259 -4.93 6.92 -14.88
N GLU A 260 -5.08 8.01 -15.63
CA GLU A 260 -4.00 8.97 -15.91
C GLU A 260 -3.86 9.97 -14.75
N LEU A 261 -2.63 10.25 -14.30
CA LEU A 261 -2.38 11.29 -13.29
C LEU A 261 -2.31 12.66 -13.96
N ALA A 262 -3.14 13.60 -13.50
CA ALA A 262 -3.07 15.00 -13.86
C ALA A 262 -2.53 15.87 -12.72
N ILE A 263 -1.73 16.88 -13.04
CA ILE A 263 -1.37 17.98 -12.14
C ILE A 263 -2.10 19.23 -12.60
N VAL A 264 -3.00 19.78 -11.78
CA VAL A 264 -3.77 20.98 -12.15
C VAL A 264 -3.30 22.20 -11.37
N LEU A 265 -2.81 23.21 -12.10
CA LEU A 265 -2.45 24.51 -11.55
C LEU A 265 -3.70 25.38 -11.33
N HIS A 266 -3.80 26.04 -10.18
CA HIS A 266 -4.90 26.95 -9.88
C HIS A 266 -4.48 28.16 -9.03
N GLY A 267 -5.32 29.21 -9.05
CA GLY A 267 -5.11 30.41 -8.22
C GLY A 267 -4.03 31.36 -8.73
N MET A 268 -3.71 31.29 -10.03
CA MET A 268 -2.64 32.05 -10.68
C MET A 268 -2.91 33.56 -10.65
N GLU A 269 -4.17 33.95 -10.83
CA GLU A 269 -4.64 35.34 -10.87
C GLU A 269 -4.20 36.18 -9.68
N LYS A 270 -4.12 35.59 -8.48
CA LYS A 270 -3.74 36.30 -7.25
C LYS A 270 -2.25 36.58 -7.14
N TYR A 271 -1.42 35.91 -7.93
CA TYR A 271 0.04 35.88 -7.76
C TYR A 271 0.80 36.30 -9.02
N THR A 272 0.22 36.17 -10.21
CA THR A 272 0.76 36.71 -11.47
C THR A 272 1.05 38.20 -11.33
N ASP A 273 0.09 38.98 -10.82
CA ASP A 273 0.24 40.44 -10.68
C ASP A 273 1.16 40.85 -9.53
N LYS A 274 1.18 40.07 -8.43
CA LYS A 274 2.00 40.37 -7.25
C LYS A 274 3.48 40.04 -7.44
N LEU A 275 3.77 39.00 -8.20
CA LEU A 275 5.13 38.47 -8.36
C LEU A 275 5.72 38.71 -9.75
N LYS A 276 4.96 39.26 -10.70
CA LYS A 276 5.35 39.48 -12.11
C LYS A 276 5.88 38.19 -12.77
N ILE A 277 5.24 37.05 -12.46
CA ILE A 277 5.61 35.74 -13.01
C ILE A 277 4.62 35.42 -14.12
N GLU A 278 5.12 35.14 -15.31
CA GLU A 278 4.27 34.75 -16.44
C GLU A 278 3.67 33.34 -16.19
N PRO A 279 2.37 33.10 -16.47
CA PRO A 279 1.75 31.79 -16.26
C PRO A 279 2.49 30.63 -16.93
N THR A 280 3.12 30.87 -18.07
CA THR A 280 3.93 29.89 -18.82
C THR A 280 5.15 29.40 -18.03
N GLN A 281 5.72 30.22 -17.14
CA GLN A 281 6.90 29.84 -16.35
C GLN A 281 6.58 28.75 -15.31
N TYR A 282 5.34 28.70 -14.81
CA TYR A 282 4.89 27.63 -13.92
C TYR A 282 4.81 26.29 -14.67
N LEU A 283 4.27 26.32 -15.89
CA LEU A 283 4.20 25.14 -16.77
C LEU A 283 5.60 24.66 -17.15
N GLU A 284 6.51 25.57 -17.54
CA GLU A 284 7.91 25.23 -17.83
C GLU A 284 8.60 24.54 -16.64
N TYR A 285 8.39 25.06 -15.43
CA TYR A 285 8.96 24.47 -14.22
C TYR A 285 8.37 23.09 -13.90
N LEU A 286 7.06 22.90 -14.02
CA LEU A 286 6.43 21.59 -13.83
C LEU A 286 6.94 20.58 -14.86
N ASN A 287 7.00 20.96 -16.14
CA ASN A 287 7.56 20.12 -17.20
C ASN A 287 9.04 19.77 -16.95
N TYR A 288 9.82 20.70 -16.41
CA TYR A 288 11.18 20.44 -15.97
C TYR A 288 11.23 19.40 -14.83
N LEU A 289 10.36 19.52 -13.82
CA LEU A 289 10.28 18.55 -12.72
C LEU A 289 9.88 17.16 -13.22
N LEU A 290 8.83 17.08 -14.04
CA LEU A 290 8.34 15.82 -14.59
C LEU A 290 9.40 15.14 -15.47
N LYS A 291 10.07 15.90 -16.35
CA LYS A 291 11.18 15.37 -17.17
C LYS A 291 12.36 14.90 -16.32
N LYS A 292 12.61 15.55 -15.18
CA LYS A 292 13.63 15.10 -14.24
C LYS A 292 13.21 13.79 -13.57
N GLY A 293 11.94 13.66 -13.17
CA GLY A 293 11.37 12.42 -12.63
C GLY A 293 11.43 11.27 -13.64
N ASP A 294 11.02 11.50 -14.88
CA ASP A 294 11.05 10.50 -15.97
C ASP A 294 12.46 9.94 -16.16
N LYS A 295 13.48 10.81 -16.11
CA LYS A 295 14.89 10.37 -16.23
C LYS A 295 15.31 9.46 -15.08
N LEU A 296 14.92 9.77 -13.85
CA LEU A 296 15.22 8.94 -12.69
C LEU A 296 14.53 7.57 -12.81
N ILE A 297 13.25 7.57 -13.19
CA ILE A 297 12.46 6.35 -13.38
C ILE A 297 13.03 5.51 -14.53
N LEU A 298 13.42 6.12 -15.65
CA LEU A 298 14.03 5.41 -16.78
C LEU A 298 15.38 4.78 -16.42
N MET A 299 16.19 5.45 -15.58
CA MET A 299 17.44 4.88 -15.08
C MET A 299 17.19 3.67 -14.17
N GLU A 300 16.08 3.66 -13.42
CA GLU A 300 15.64 2.51 -12.61
C GLU A 300 15.03 1.37 -13.46
N THR A 301 14.41 1.67 -14.61
CA THR A 301 13.56 0.74 -15.38
C THR A 301 14.16 0.21 -16.70
N GLN A 302 15.37 0.62 -17.07
CA GLN A 302 16.01 0.32 -18.38
C GLN A 302 16.12 -1.17 -18.80
N ASP A 303 15.81 -2.13 -17.92
CA ASP A 303 15.94 -3.57 -18.15
C ASP A 303 14.63 -4.38 -17.93
N VAL A 304 13.45 -3.75 -17.88
CA VAL A 304 12.21 -4.44 -17.45
C VAL A 304 11.29 -4.81 -18.63
N VAL A 305 11.01 -6.11 -18.76
CA VAL A 305 10.12 -6.70 -19.80
C VAL A 305 8.63 -6.56 -19.44
N HIS A 306 8.35 -6.29 -18.16
CA HIS A 306 6.99 -6.13 -17.61
C HIS A 306 6.95 -4.90 -16.69
N SER A 307 6.88 -3.69 -17.23
CA SER A 307 6.77 -2.48 -16.40
C SER A 307 5.38 -2.31 -15.77
N ALA A 308 4.34 -2.87 -16.39
CA ALA A 308 2.97 -2.68 -15.97
C ALA A 308 2.63 -3.40 -14.64
N PRO A 309 1.83 -2.79 -13.76
CA PRO A 309 1.29 -3.42 -12.57
C PRO A 309 0.45 -4.62 -12.96
N THR A 310 0.76 -5.78 -12.40
CA THR A 310 0.05 -7.02 -12.71
C THR A 310 -0.16 -7.88 -11.47
N ILE A 311 -1.30 -8.57 -11.45
CA ILE A 311 -1.66 -9.56 -10.44
C ILE A 311 -1.70 -10.90 -11.14
N MET A 312 -0.82 -11.82 -10.74
CA MET A 312 -0.63 -13.11 -11.38
C MET A 312 -0.84 -14.25 -10.38
N PRO A 313 -1.34 -15.43 -10.78
CA PRO A 313 -1.26 -16.60 -9.93
C PRO A 313 0.20 -17.01 -9.71
N PRO A 314 0.56 -17.58 -8.54
CA PRO A 314 1.86 -18.22 -8.36
C PRO A 314 2.08 -19.32 -9.40
N LEU A 315 3.30 -19.45 -9.89
CA LEU A 315 3.66 -20.52 -10.83
C LEU A 315 3.66 -21.88 -10.13
N LEU A 316 3.46 -22.95 -10.91
CA LEU A 316 3.49 -24.34 -10.43
C LEU A 316 4.47 -25.17 -11.28
N PRO A 317 5.79 -24.89 -11.29
CA PRO A 317 6.73 -25.55 -12.21
C PRO A 317 6.84 -27.06 -12.00
N HIS A 318 6.59 -27.54 -10.78
CA HIS A 318 6.57 -28.96 -10.43
C HIS A 318 5.38 -29.70 -11.08
N HIS A 319 4.28 -29.01 -11.37
CA HIS A 319 3.10 -29.59 -12.02
C HIS A 319 3.07 -29.28 -13.52
N ASP A 320 3.22 -28.01 -13.88
CA ASP A 320 3.06 -27.53 -15.26
C ASP A 320 4.40 -27.45 -16.02
N ASN A 321 4.35 -27.60 -17.34
CA ASN A 321 5.51 -27.33 -18.20
C ASN A 321 5.56 -25.84 -18.55
N LEU A 322 6.55 -25.13 -17.99
CA LEU A 322 6.75 -23.71 -18.27
C LEU A 322 7.05 -23.45 -19.75
N SER A 323 6.57 -22.32 -20.26
CA SER A 323 6.78 -21.89 -21.64
C SER A 323 8.18 -21.30 -21.84
N ASN A 324 8.62 -21.24 -23.10
CA ASN A 324 9.90 -20.65 -23.47
C ASN A 324 10.02 -19.17 -23.04
N ALA A 325 8.91 -18.42 -23.07
CA ALA A 325 8.88 -17.02 -22.68
C ALA A 325 9.14 -16.85 -21.17
N VAL A 326 8.59 -17.74 -20.34
CA VAL A 326 8.79 -17.71 -18.88
C VAL A 326 10.26 -17.92 -18.54
N TYR A 327 10.91 -18.95 -19.11
CA TYR A 327 12.34 -19.17 -18.90
C TYR A 327 13.19 -17.97 -19.38
N GLN A 328 12.80 -17.33 -20.48
CA GLN A 328 13.51 -16.15 -20.97
C GLN A 328 13.39 -14.94 -20.05
N VAL A 329 12.28 -14.81 -19.32
CA VAL A 329 12.14 -13.78 -18.27
C VAL A 329 13.06 -14.12 -17.10
N PHE A 330 13.09 -15.37 -16.65
CA PHE A 330 13.99 -15.79 -15.55
C PHE A 330 15.46 -15.55 -15.88
N GLU A 331 15.88 -15.87 -17.10
CA GLU A 331 17.28 -15.76 -17.54
C GLU A 331 17.77 -14.33 -17.74
N LYS A 332 16.87 -13.34 -17.78
CA LYS A 332 17.25 -11.92 -17.85
C LYS A 332 17.78 -11.38 -16.52
N ASP A 333 17.49 -12.05 -15.41
CA ASP A 333 18.03 -11.69 -14.10
C ASP A 333 19.44 -12.25 -13.93
N THR A 334 20.44 -11.48 -14.36
CA THR A 334 21.85 -11.90 -14.27
C THR A 334 22.34 -11.97 -12.83
N VAL A 335 21.86 -11.08 -11.96
CA VAL A 335 22.26 -11.00 -10.55
C VAL A 335 21.97 -12.30 -9.82
N LYS A 336 20.81 -12.90 -10.05
CA LYS A 336 20.47 -14.23 -9.50
C LYS A 336 21.57 -15.25 -9.84
N TYR A 337 21.88 -15.42 -11.12
CA TYR A 337 22.84 -16.44 -11.55
C TYR A 337 24.29 -16.12 -11.17
N GLU A 338 24.66 -14.85 -11.03
CA GLU A 338 25.96 -14.44 -10.51
C GLU A 338 26.12 -14.81 -9.02
N LEU A 339 25.07 -14.64 -8.22
CA LEU A 339 25.07 -15.05 -6.81
C LEU A 339 25.13 -16.57 -6.66
N TYR A 340 24.39 -17.31 -7.49
CA TYR A 340 24.51 -18.77 -7.56
C TYR A 340 25.93 -19.19 -7.99
N GLU A 341 26.52 -18.58 -9.03
CA GLU A 341 27.89 -18.87 -9.46
C GLU A 341 28.90 -18.66 -8.32
N ARG A 342 28.78 -17.57 -7.57
CA ARG A 342 29.60 -17.30 -6.39
C ARG A 342 29.42 -18.37 -5.31
N ALA A 343 28.19 -18.74 -5.00
CA ALA A 343 27.89 -19.78 -4.01
C ALA A 343 28.48 -21.13 -4.41
N ILE A 344 28.32 -21.52 -5.68
CA ILE A 344 28.89 -22.75 -6.25
C ILE A 344 30.42 -22.72 -6.15
N MET A 345 31.04 -21.59 -6.48
CA MET A 345 32.49 -21.43 -6.42
C MET A 345 33.05 -21.61 -5.01
N VAL A 346 32.39 -21.04 -4.00
CA VAL A 346 32.78 -21.21 -2.59
C VAL A 346 32.60 -22.67 -2.17
N ALA A 347 31.42 -23.25 -2.40
CA ALA A 347 31.13 -24.63 -2.00
C ALA A 347 32.08 -25.65 -2.64
N VAL A 348 32.34 -25.53 -3.96
CA VAL A 348 33.28 -26.43 -4.66
C VAL A 348 34.69 -26.26 -4.12
N SER A 349 35.13 -25.02 -3.86
CA SER A 349 36.46 -24.77 -3.30
C SER A 349 36.63 -25.43 -1.92
N GLU A 350 35.62 -25.33 -1.05
CA GLU A 350 35.63 -26.00 0.26
C GLU A 350 35.69 -27.53 0.12
N ILE A 351 34.86 -28.13 -0.75
CA ILE A 351 34.87 -29.57 -1.01
C ILE A 351 36.25 -30.05 -1.47
N LEU A 352 36.89 -29.31 -2.40
CA LEU A 352 38.23 -29.65 -2.90
C LEU A 352 39.29 -29.55 -1.80
N THR A 353 39.17 -28.57 -0.91
CA THR A 353 40.11 -28.36 0.20
C THR A 353 39.98 -29.47 1.24
N GLU A 354 38.75 -29.83 1.62
CA GLU A 354 38.45 -30.92 2.56
C GLU A 354 38.97 -32.28 2.03
N ASN A 355 38.75 -32.56 0.75
CA ASN A 355 39.18 -33.79 0.10
C ASN A 355 40.71 -33.89 -0.05
N SER A 356 41.43 -32.78 -0.18
CA SER A 356 42.89 -32.75 -0.24
C SER A 356 43.55 -33.27 1.06
N SER A 357 42.86 -33.17 2.19
CA SER A 357 43.29 -33.65 3.51
C SER A 357 43.07 -35.15 3.73
N SER A 358 42.12 -35.77 3.02
CA SER A 358 41.77 -37.18 3.16
C SER A 358 42.51 -38.02 2.12
N TRP A 359 43.74 -38.42 2.42
CA TRP A 359 44.61 -39.20 1.54
C TRP A 359 44.02 -40.58 1.16
N ARG A 360 43.26 -40.67 0.06
CA ARG A 360 43.12 -41.83 -0.84
C ARG A 360 42.65 -41.39 -2.26
N GLY A 361 43.59 -40.96 -3.11
CA GLY A 361 43.37 -40.79 -4.56
C GLY A 361 42.43 -39.64 -4.99
N PRO A 362 42.29 -39.37 -6.30
CA PRO A 362 41.41 -38.34 -6.82
C PRO A 362 39.95 -38.81 -6.73
N THR A 363 39.24 -38.43 -5.67
CA THR A 363 37.79 -38.66 -5.56
C THR A 363 37.07 -37.87 -6.65
N GLU A 364 36.24 -38.54 -7.44
CA GLU A 364 35.36 -37.90 -8.44
C GLU A 364 34.37 -36.97 -7.71
N LEU A 365 34.31 -35.71 -8.15
CA LEU A 365 33.34 -34.73 -7.66
C LEU A 365 32.01 -34.88 -8.42
N ILE A 366 30.94 -35.29 -7.73
CA ILE A 366 29.63 -35.50 -8.33
C ILE A 366 28.73 -34.31 -7.97
N THR A 367 28.37 -33.50 -8.96
CA THR A 367 27.50 -32.33 -8.80
C THR A 367 26.17 -32.56 -9.51
N LEU A 368 25.07 -32.20 -8.86
CA LEU A 368 23.71 -32.27 -9.39
C LEU A 368 23.09 -30.89 -9.48
N VAL A 369 22.52 -30.57 -10.63
CA VAL A 369 21.57 -29.47 -10.81
C VAL A 369 20.15 -30.05 -10.91
N ALA A 370 19.35 -29.89 -9.86
CA ALA A 370 18.00 -30.41 -9.74
C ALA A 370 16.98 -29.36 -10.20
N GLY A 371 16.29 -29.63 -11.32
CA GLY A 371 15.42 -28.65 -11.98
C GLY A 371 16.23 -27.71 -12.88
N ALA A 372 16.92 -28.27 -13.87
CA ALA A 372 17.91 -27.54 -14.67
C ALA A 372 17.32 -26.49 -15.62
N GLY A 373 16.01 -26.55 -15.92
CA GLY A 373 15.35 -25.66 -16.87
C GLY A 373 16.03 -25.71 -18.23
N ARG A 374 16.34 -24.54 -18.81
CA ARG A 374 17.13 -24.44 -20.05
C ARG A 374 18.64 -24.42 -19.83
N GLY A 375 19.11 -24.65 -18.60
CA GLY A 375 20.53 -24.84 -18.27
C GLY A 375 21.36 -23.64 -17.80
N PRO A 376 20.83 -22.47 -17.37
CA PRO A 376 21.70 -21.38 -16.92
C PRO A 376 22.54 -21.75 -15.68
N LEU A 377 21.99 -22.52 -14.73
CA LEU A 377 22.76 -23.00 -13.57
C LEU A 377 23.74 -24.12 -13.93
N VAL A 378 23.41 -24.94 -14.93
CA VAL A 378 24.33 -25.94 -15.49
C VAL A 378 25.54 -25.23 -16.12
N ASP A 379 25.31 -24.18 -16.92
CA ASP A 379 26.37 -23.33 -17.48
C ASP A 379 27.30 -22.79 -16.38
N LYS A 380 26.72 -22.13 -15.37
CA LYS A 380 27.50 -21.54 -14.27
C LYS A 380 28.31 -22.58 -13.52
N THR A 381 27.72 -23.73 -13.24
CA THR A 381 28.40 -24.84 -12.57
C THR A 381 29.56 -25.37 -13.41
N PHE A 382 29.32 -25.64 -14.70
CA PHE A 382 30.35 -26.13 -15.62
C PHE A 382 31.52 -25.15 -15.76
N GLN A 383 31.22 -23.85 -15.88
CA GLN A 383 32.24 -22.80 -15.93
C GLN A 383 33.07 -22.73 -14.64
N VAL A 384 32.43 -22.83 -13.47
CA VAL A 384 33.13 -22.84 -12.17
C VAL A 384 34.06 -24.05 -12.05
N LEU A 385 33.61 -25.25 -12.40
CA LEU A 385 34.42 -26.47 -12.37
C LEU A 385 35.67 -26.34 -13.24
N HIS A 386 35.51 -25.81 -14.46
CA HIS A 386 36.62 -25.53 -15.37
C HIS A 386 37.57 -24.44 -14.83
N LYS A 387 37.02 -23.36 -14.27
CA LYS A 387 37.80 -22.25 -13.71
C LYS A 387 38.64 -22.68 -12.51
N LEU A 388 38.12 -23.59 -11.69
CA LEU A 388 38.84 -24.18 -10.55
C LEU A 388 39.78 -25.33 -10.95
N GLY A 389 39.85 -25.68 -12.24
CA GLY A 389 40.75 -26.73 -12.73
C GLY A 389 40.34 -28.14 -12.31
N VAL A 390 39.06 -28.38 -12.00
CA VAL A 390 38.56 -29.70 -11.63
C VAL A 390 38.53 -30.59 -12.86
N THR A 391 39.39 -31.61 -12.90
CA THR A 391 39.50 -32.51 -14.06
C THR A 391 38.68 -33.79 -13.91
N ASN A 392 38.40 -34.24 -12.68
CA ASN A 392 37.65 -35.46 -12.39
C ASN A 392 36.30 -35.11 -11.74
N PHE A 393 35.29 -34.81 -12.58
CA PHE A 393 33.95 -34.49 -12.13
C PHE A 393 32.89 -35.19 -12.98
N ARG A 394 31.72 -35.39 -12.37
CA ARG A 394 30.48 -35.79 -13.03
C ARG A 394 29.42 -34.74 -12.74
N LEU A 395 28.89 -34.10 -13.78
CA LEU A 395 27.85 -33.07 -13.67
C LEU A 395 26.52 -33.60 -14.20
N LEU A 396 25.55 -33.76 -13.30
CA LEU A 396 24.21 -34.26 -13.57
C LEU A 396 23.22 -33.09 -13.67
N ALA A 397 22.31 -33.13 -14.64
CA ALA A 397 21.25 -32.15 -14.80
C ALA A 397 19.90 -32.86 -14.92
N ILE A 398 19.06 -32.76 -13.88
CA ILE A 398 17.70 -33.34 -13.87
C ILE A 398 16.70 -32.29 -14.36
N GLU A 399 15.88 -32.65 -15.34
CA GLU A 399 14.77 -31.84 -15.80
C GLU A 399 13.61 -32.72 -16.29
N LYS A 400 12.37 -32.38 -15.89
CA LYS A 400 11.17 -33.13 -16.30
C LYS A 400 10.55 -32.58 -17.59
N ASN A 401 10.67 -31.28 -17.84
CA ASN A 401 10.01 -30.61 -18.95
C ASN A 401 10.67 -31.02 -20.27
N PRO A 402 9.95 -31.75 -21.16
CA PRO A 402 10.51 -32.25 -22.41
C PRO A 402 10.98 -31.13 -23.35
N GLN A 403 10.38 -29.94 -23.27
CA GLN A 403 10.76 -28.81 -24.11
C GLN A 403 12.05 -28.14 -23.62
N ALA A 404 12.24 -28.06 -22.30
CA ALA A 404 13.47 -27.52 -21.71
C ALA A 404 14.67 -28.45 -21.93
N LEU A 405 14.44 -29.76 -21.91
CA LEU A 405 15.44 -30.79 -22.20
C LEU A 405 16.09 -30.64 -23.58
N LEU A 406 15.35 -30.20 -24.60
CA LEU A 406 15.92 -29.93 -25.94
C LEU A 406 16.99 -28.82 -25.89
N TYR A 407 16.79 -27.80 -25.05
CA TYR A 407 17.78 -26.75 -24.83
C TYR A 407 19.00 -27.28 -24.08
N LEU A 408 18.81 -28.14 -23.07
CA LEU A 408 19.91 -28.77 -22.35
C LEU A 408 20.76 -29.66 -23.28
N GLN A 409 20.13 -30.48 -24.13
CA GLN A 409 20.83 -31.32 -25.10
C GLN A 409 21.64 -30.48 -26.09
N LYS A 410 21.05 -29.41 -26.61
CA LYS A 410 21.73 -28.47 -27.51
C LYS A 410 22.94 -27.82 -26.84
N ARG A 411 22.77 -27.30 -25.61
CA ARG A 411 23.87 -26.67 -24.85
C ARG A 411 24.96 -27.68 -24.49
N ASN A 412 24.60 -28.92 -24.18
CA ASN A 412 25.58 -29.97 -23.91
C ASN A 412 26.49 -30.23 -25.12
N PHE A 413 25.89 -30.24 -26.31
CA PHE A 413 26.62 -30.38 -27.57
C PHE A 413 27.46 -29.14 -27.91
N GLU A 414 26.90 -27.93 -27.75
CA GLU A 414 27.54 -26.67 -28.19
C GLU A 414 28.52 -26.06 -27.19
N HIS A 415 28.32 -26.29 -25.88
CA HIS A 415 29.00 -25.53 -24.82
C HIS A 415 29.62 -26.38 -23.70
N TRP A 416 29.18 -27.63 -23.51
CA TRP A 416 29.65 -28.47 -22.40
C TRP A 416 30.46 -29.70 -22.83
N ASP A 417 30.92 -29.74 -24.09
CA ASP A 417 31.72 -30.83 -24.67
C ASP A 417 31.10 -32.23 -24.49
N ASN A 418 29.76 -32.32 -24.42
CA ASN A 418 29.01 -33.53 -24.06
C ASN A 418 29.40 -34.17 -22.71
N LYS A 419 29.93 -33.38 -21.77
CA LYS A 419 30.34 -33.85 -20.43
C LYS A 419 29.23 -33.80 -19.38
N VAL A 420 28.10 -33.15 -19.67
CA VAL A 420 26.96 -33.09 -18.76
C VAL A 420 26.02 -34.25 -19.02
N GLU A 421 25.60 -34.94 -17.98
CA GLU A 421 24.63 -36.02 -18.06
C GLU A 421 23.22 -35.46 -17.81
N VAL A 422 22.42 -35.42 -18.88
CA VAL A 422 21.06 -34.90 -18.84
C VAL A 422 20.09 -36.04 -18.50
N ILE A 423 19.44 -35.94 -17.34
CA ILE A 423 18.53 -36.95 -16.80
C ILE A 423 17.09 -36.44 -16.97
N ARG A 424 16.28 -37.20 -17.72
CA ARG A 424 14.88 -36.87 -18.02
C ARG A 424 13.95 -37.54 -17.03
N THR A 425 13.72 -36.90 -15.89
CA THR A 425 12.78 -37.39 -14.87
C THR A 425 12.30 -36.25 -13.97
N ASP A 426 11.24 -36.48 -13.20
CA ASP A 426 10.91 -35.65 -12.05
C ASP A 426 11.93 -35.91 -10.94
N ILE A 427 12.42 -34.84 -10.29
CA ILE A 427 13.41 -34.91 -9.20
C ILE A 427 12.97 -35.92 -8.12
N ARG A 428 11.65 -36.02 -7.88
CA ARG A 428 11.06 -36.89 -6.85
C ARG A 428 10.98 -38.36 -7.25
N GLU A 429 11.08 -38.65 -8.54
CA GLU A 429 11.01 -39.99 -9.11
C GLU A 429 12.40 -40.53 -9.49
N TRP A 430 13.47 -39.77 -9.24
CA TRP A 430 14.83 -40.22 -9.53
C TRP A 430 15.23 -41.36 -8.56
N ASP A 431 15.61 -42.51 -9.11
CA ASP A 431 15.85 -43.75 -8.36
C ASP A 431 17.25 -44.35 -8.58
N GLU A 432 18.14 -43.62 -9.25
CA GLU A 432 19.50 -44.09 -9.49
C GLU A 432 20.33 -44.11 -8.21
N ASN A 433 21.14 -45.16 -8.01
CA ASN A 433 22.00 -45.28 -6.83
C ASN A 433 23.27 -44.41 -6.94
N ILE A 434 23.10 -43.10 -7.14
CA ILE A 434 24.16 -42.10 -7.22
C ILE A 434 24.08 -41.19 -5.99
N LYS A 435 25.23 -40.97 -5.35
CA LYS A 435 25.37 -40.04 -4.22
C LYS A 435 26.15 -38.80 -4.66
N VAL A 436 25.62 -37.62 -4.41
CA VAL A 436 26.18 -36.34 -4.87
C VAL A 436 26.99 -35.66 -3.76
N ASP A 437 28.01 -34.89 -4.14
CA ASP A 437 28.77 -34.01 -3.23
C ASP A 437 28.14 -32.63 -3.12
N LEU A 438 27.54 -32.16 -4.22
CA LEU A 438 26.92 -30.84 -4.33
C LEU A 438 25.58 -30.97 -5.05
N CYS A 439 24.51 -30.48 -4.43
CA CYS A 439 23.19 -30.35 -5.03
C CYS A 439 22.81 -28.87 -5.17
N ILE A 440 22.46 -28.45 -6.38
CA ILE A 440 22.10 -27.08 -6.72
C ILE A 440 20.67 -27.08 -7.24
N SER A 441 19.82 -26.20 -6.72
CA SER A 441 18.44 -26.04 -7.17
C SER A 441 18.00 -24.57 -7.12
N GLU A 442 17.03 -24.24 -7.97
CA GLU A 442 16.31 -22.97 -7.97
C GLU A 442 14.84 -23.30 -8.20
N LEU A 443 14.18 -23.66 -7.10
CA LEU A 443 12.78 -24.10 -7.03
C LEU A 443 11.99 -23.16 -6.11
N LEU A 444 12.45 -21.92 -5.97
CA LEU A 444 11.93 -20.97 -4.99
C LEU A 444 10.82 -20.13 -5.61
N GLY A 445 9.70 -20.06 -4.90
CA GLY A 445 8.65 -19.10 -5.20
C GLY A 445 8.81 -17.79 -4.44
N SER A 446 7.86 -16.88 -4.64
CA SER A 446 7.86 -15.56 -4.00
C SER A 446 7.62 -15.56 -2.48
N PHE A 447 7.31 -16.72 -1.90
CA PHE A 447 7.27 -16.95 -0.46
C PHE A 447 8.25 -18.06 -0.05
N GLY A 448 9.27 -18.29 -0.87
CA GLY A 448 10.30 -19.31 -0.70
C GLY A 448 9.77 -20.70 -1.04
N CYS A 449 8.95 -21.27 -0.15
CA CYS A 449 8.48 -22.65 -0.23
C CYS A 449 7.23 -22.88 -1.10
N ASN A 450 6.64 -21.84 -1.70
CA ASN A 450 5.35 -21.94 -2.40
C ASN A 450 5.42 -22.60 -3.79
N GLU A 451 6.61 -22.98 -4.25
CA GLU A 451 6.83 -23.80 -5.46
C GLU A 451 7.35 -25.21 -5.10
N LEU A 452 7.09 -25.65 -3.86
CA LEU A 452 7.35 -27.00 -3.34
C LEU A 452 8.82 -27.44 -3.34
N SER A 453 9.74 -26.48 -3.24
CA SER A 453 11.17 -26.78 -3.04
C SER A 453 11.42 -27.80 -1.91
N PRO A 454 10.78 -27.73 -0.72
CA PRO A 454 11.00 -28.73 0.33
C PRO A 454 10.66 -30.16 -0.13
N GLU A 455 9.51 -30.33 -0.76
CA GLU A 455 9.02 -31.64 -1.21
C GLU A 455 9.83 -32.18 -2.40
N CYS A 456 10.28 -31.30 -3.31
CA CYS A 456 11.11 -31.70 -4.44
C CYS A 456 12.53 -32.13 -4.03
N ILE A 457 13.10 -31.50 -2.98
CA ILE A 457 14.49 -31.74 -2.57
C ILE A 457 14.62 -32.88 -1.55
N ALA A 458 13.59 -33.16 -0.75
CA ALA A 458 13.65 -34.20 0.27
C ALA A 458 14.04 -35.60 -0.24
N PRO A 459 13.60 -36.09 -1.43
CA PRO A 459 14.11 -37.35 -1.98
C PRO A 459 15.63 -37.33 -2.24
N ILE A 460 16.19 -36.19 -2.65
CA ILE A 460 17.64 -36.02 -2.83
C ILE A 460 18.37 -36.08 -1.49
N GLU A 461 17.83 -35.45 -0.47
CA GLU A 461 18.36 -35.51 0.90
C GLU A 461 18.37 -36.94 1.45
N ALA A 462 17.25 -37.66 1.29
CA ALA A 462 17.08 -39.00 1.81
C ALA A 462 17.89 -40.06 1.05
N PHE A 463 17.90 -40.00 -0.29
CA PHE A 463 18.36 -41.12 -1.12
C PHE A 463 19.60 -40.81 -1.97
N HIS A 464 19.96 -39.55 -2.18
CA HIS A 464 21.08 -39.19 -3.08
C HIS A 464 22.18 -38.36 -2.42
N SER A 465 22.11 -38.16 -1.11
CA SER A 465 23.13 -37.40 -0.36
C SER A 465 24.19 -38.29 0.26
N LYS A 466 25.46 -37.86 0.14
CA LYS A 466 26.57 -38.22 1.04
C LYS A 466 26.44 -37.50 2.39
N PRO A 467 27.09 -37.97 3.48
CA PRO A 467 27.04 -37.31 4.79
C PRO A 467 27.50 -35.84 4.79
N ASN A 468 28.41 -35.47 3.88
CA ASN A 468 28.98 -34.14 3.72
C ASN A 468 28.48 -33.43 2.44
N THR A 469 27.37 -33.88 1.86
CA THR A 469 26.76 -33.20 0.70
C THR A 469 26.55 -31.73 1.05
N ARG A 470 26.69 -30.85 0.06
CA ARG A 470 26.37 -29.43 0.21
C ARG A 470 25.16 -29.11 -0.65
N PHE A 471 24.25 -28.29 -0.13
CA PHE A 471 23.07 -27.82 -0.87
C PHE A 471 23.19 -26.33 -1.14
N ILE A 472 22.76 -25.93 -2.34
CA ILE A 472 22.60 -24.54 -2.74
C ILE A 472 21.18 -24.41 -3.33
N PRO A 473 20.23 -23.74 -2.65
CA PRO A 473 20.41 -23.04 -1.38
C PRO A 473 20.63 -23.97 -0.19
N GLN A 474 21.33 -23.50 0.84
CA GLN A 474 21.41 -24.16 2.15
C GLN A 474 20.07 -24.11 2.89
N GLY A 475 19.27 -23.08 2.65
CA GLY A 475 17.95 -22.92 3.25
C GLY A 475 17.32 -21.60 2.89
N TYR A 476 16.08 -21.42 3.30
CA TYR A 476 15.31 -20.21 3.05
C TYR A 476 14.23 -20.02 4.10
N SER A 477 13.92 -18.76 4.36
CA SER A 477 12.92 -18.32 5.32
C SER A 477 11.85 -17.48 4.63
N SER A 478 10.58 -17.76 4.95
CA SER A 478 9.43 -16.97 4.51
C SER A 478 9.19 -15.83 5.48
N TYR A 479 8.91 -14.64 4.96
CA TYR A 479 8.70 -13.43 5.74
C TYR A 479 7.37 -12.77 5.40
N ALA A 480 6.71 -12.11 6.34
CA ALA A 480 5.47 -11.41 6.05
C ALA A 480 5.34 -10.05 6.72
N SER A 481 4.48 -9.20 6.14
CA SER A 481 4.06 -7.94 6.74
C SER A 481 2.61 -7.60 6.38
N PRO A 482 1.83 -7.02 7.31
CA PRO A 482 0.48 -6.53 7.00
C PRO A 482 0.53 -5.29 6.09
N ILE A 483 -0.36 -5.25 5.10
CA ILE A 483 -0.39 -4.16 4.12
C ILE A 483 -1.79 -3.57 3.90
N SER A 484 -1.80 -2.30 3.52
CA SER A 484 -2.93 -1.57 2.99
C SER A 484 -2.76 -1.43 1.48
N SER A 485 -3.73 -1.90 0.70
CA SER A 485 -3.74 -1.74 -0.76
C SER A 485 -5.19 -1.83 -1.26
N PRO A 486 -5.95 -0.72 -1.20
CA PRO A 486 -7.34 -0.69 -1.66
C PRO A 486 -7.46 -0.95 -3.16
N ILE A 487 -6.49 -0.49 -3.95
CA ILE A 487 -6.41 -0.73 -5.38
C ILE A 487 -6.35 -2.23 -5.70
N LEU A 488 -5.48 -2.97 -5.00
CA LEU A 488 -5.36 -4.41 -5.16
C LEU A 488 -6.65 -5.13 -4.74
N TYR A 489 -7.26 -4.72 -3.64
CA TYR A 489 -8.51 -5.28 -3.15
C TYR A 489 -9.66 -5.10 -4.16
N GLN A 490 -9.80 -3.90 -4.73
CA GLN A 490 -10.76 -3.60 -5.79
C GLN A 490 -10.57 -4.51 -7.02
N SER A 491 -9.33 -4.62 -7.53
CA SER A 491 -9.02 -5.50 -8.66
C SER A 491 -9.31 -6.99 -8.40
N LEU A 492 -9.26 -7.44 -7.14
CA LEU A 492 -9.58 -8.83 -6.79
C LEU A 492 -11.09 -9.03 -6.68
N ILE A 493 -11.85 -8.09 -6.11
CA ILE A 493 -13.31 -8.17 -6.05
C ILE A 493 -13.90 -8.19 -7.46
N GLU A 494 -13.41 -7.34 -8.36
CA GLU A 494 -13.85 -7.30 -9.77
C GLU A 494 -13.68 -8.65 -10.48
N LYS A 495 -12.62 -9.39 -10.13
CA LYS A 495 -12.37 -10.73 -10.69
C LYS A 495 -13.28 -11.80 -10.09
N GLY A 496 -13.66 -11.66 -8.82
CA GLY A 496 -14.57 -12.55 -8.11
C GLY A 496 -14.18 -12.79 -6.64
N PRO A 497 -15.15 -13.09 -5.76
CA PRO A 497 -14.92 -13.25 -4.32
C PRO A 497 -13.98 -14.42 -3.98
N GLU A 498 -13.86 -15.43 -4.83
CA GLU A 498 -12.94 -16.55 -4.67
C GLU A 498 -11.47 -16.14 -4.76
N TYR A 499 -11.15 -15.03 -5.44
CA TYR A 499 -9.79 -14.52 -5.51
C TYR A 499 -9.30 -13.96 -4.17
N LEU A 500 -10.22 -13.63 -3.25
CA LEU A 500 -9.89 -13.26 -1.87
C LEU A 500 -9.56 -14.46 -0.97
N GLU A 501 -9.62 -15.69 -1.51
CA GLU A 501 -9.21 -16.92 -0.84
C GLU A 501 -8.04 -17.60 -1.56
N LYS A 502 -7.33 -16.87 -2.44
CA LYS A 502 -6.15 -17.36 -3.15
C LYS A 502 -4.98 -16.41 -2.97
N PRO A 503 -3.77 -16.92 -2.69
CA PRO A 503 -2.61 -16.06 -2.76
C PRO A 503 -2.30 -15.69 -4.22
N SER A 504 -1.76 -14.48 -4.42
CA SER A 504 -1.39 -13.95 -5.74
C SER A 504 0.02 -13.35 -5.71
N ILE A 505 0.69 -13.29 -6.85
CA ILE A 505 1.94 -12.52 -7.03
C ILE A 505 1.56 -11.11 -7.49
N ILE A 506 2.10 -10.11 -6.80
CA ILE A 506 1.84 -8.70 -7.09
C ILE A 506 3.09 -8.01 -7.64
N HIS A 507 3.11 -7.77 -8.94
CA HIS A 507 4.22 -7.09 -9.62
C HIS A 507 3.87 -5.61 -9.82
N ASN A 508 4.71 -4.70 -9.31
CA ASN A 508 4.55 -3.24 -9.44
C ASN A 508 3.18 -2.68 -9.00
N VAL A 509 2.45 -3.38 -8.13
CA VAL A 509 1.19 -2.89 -7.55
C VAL A 509 1.50 -2.09 -6.28
N PRO A 510 1.02 -0.84 -6.14
CA PRO A 510 1.31 -0.03 -4.96
C PRO A 510 0.62 -0.57 -3.70
N TYR A 511 1.37 -0.62 -2.60
CA TYR A 511 0.85 -0.96 -1.28
C TYR A 511 1.60 -0.22 -0.18
N CYS A 512 0.93 0.03 0.95
CA CYS A 512 1.51 0.63 2.14
C CYS A 512 1.68 -0.44 3.22
N ARG A 513 2.89 -0.63 3.74
CA ARG A 513 3.10 -1.45 4.95
C ARG A 513 2.54 -0.72 6.16
N THR A 514 1.75 -1.41 6.98
CA THR A 514 1.14 -0.82 8.19
C THR A 514 2.02 -0.97 9.43
N SER A 515 3.03 -1.84 9.34
CA SER A 515 4.07 -2.04 10.34
C SER A 515 5.43 -1.66 9.76
N SER A 516 6.33 -1.15 10.61
CA SER A 516 7.73 -0.91 10.24
C SER A 516 8.56 -2.20 10.18
N ARG A 517 8.02 -3.32 10.66
CA ARG A 517 8.70 -4.61 10.75
C ARG A 517 8.16 -5.62 9.74
N VAL A 518 9.06 -6.47 9.28
CA VAL A 518 8.78 -7.67 8.49
C VAL A 518 9.19 -8.87 9.34
N ASN A 519 8.26 -9.76 9.68
CA ASN A 519 8.55 -10.88 10.58
C ASN A 519 8.85 -12.15 9.80
N GLU A 520 9.80 -12.94 10.26
CA GLU A 520 10.01 -14.31 9.79
C GLU A 520 8.84 -15.19 10.23
N ILE A 521 8.28 -15.97 9.32
CA ILE A 521 7.09 -16.81 9.56
C ILE A 521 7.50 -18.25 9.82
N TRP A 522 8.41 -18.78 9.00
CA TRP A 522 9.02 -20.10 9.14
C TRP A 522 10.25 -20.22 8.23
N SER A 523 11.02 -21.29 8.43
CA SER A 523 12.17 -21.61 7.61
C SER A 523 12.23 -23.09 7.22
N PHE A 524 12.93 -23.34 6.11
CA PHE A 524 13.37 -24.65 5.65
C PHE A 524 14.88 -24.63 5.48
N SER A 525 15.54 -25.69 5.93
CA SER A 525 16.99 -25.89 5.80
C SER A 525 17.23 -27.22 5.13
N HIS A 526 18.15 -27.24 4.18
CA HIS A 526 18.60 -28.45 3.53
C HIS A 526 19.83 -29.00 4.26
N LEU A 527 19.75 -30.29 4.60
CA LEU A 527 20.54 -31.02 5.59
C LEU A 527 20.24 -30.61 7.04
N HIS A 528 20.28 -31.60 7.95
CA HIS A 528 19.91 -31.59 9.38
C HIS A 528 18.47 -32.03 9.75
N GLN A 529 17.62 -32.46 8.81
CA GLN A 529 16.29 -32.98 9.14
C GLN A 529 16.28 -34.52 9.21
N GLN A 530 16.09 -35.07 10.42
CA GLN A 530 15.87 -36.52 10.60
C GLN A 530 14.47 -36.97 10.18
N GLN A 531 13.51 -36.03 10.10
CA GLN A 531 12.15 -36.24 9.60
C GLN A 531 11.71 -34.99 8.84
N HIS A 532 11.25 -35.18 7.61
CA HIS A 532 10.68 -34.12 6.78
C HIS A 532 9.24 -33.83 7.23
N GLN A 533 9.06 -32.86 8.13
CA GLN A 533 7.75 -32.32 8.46
C GLN A 533 7.57 -30.97 7.75
N PHE A 534 6.78 -30.97 6.67
CA PHE A 534 6.56 -29.78 5.85
C PHE A 534 5.38 -28.91 6.27
N ASN A 535 4.56 -29.41 7.21
CA ASN A 535 3.53 -28.64 7.87
C ASN A 535 4.16 -27.54 8.74
N LYS A 536 3.71 -26.30 8.58
CA LYS A 536 4.15 -25.16 9.37
C LYS A 536 2.95 -24.37 9.87
N SER A 537 3.07 -23.79 11.07
CA SER A 537 2.07 -22.91 11.66
C SER A 537 2.80 -21.78 12.35
N SER A 538 2.32 -20.55 12.17
CA SER A 538 2.96 -19.36 12.71
C SER A 538 1.90 -18.36 13.17
N ILE A 539 2.15 -17.77 14.34
CA ILE A 539 1.44 -16.62 14.88
C ILE A 539 2.47 -15.51 15.05
N SER A 540 2.32 -14.43 14.29
CA SER A 540 3.25 -13.31 14.25
C SER A 540 2.58 -12.02 14.71
N HIS A 541 3.23 -11.30 15.61
CA HIS A 541 2.71 -10.05 16.17
C HIS A 541 3.39 -8.82 15.54
N PHE A 542 2.58 -7.85 15.12
CA PHE A 542 2.98 -6.59 14.51
C PHE A 542 2.40 -5.42 15.30
N ARG A 543 3.13 -4.30 15.37
CA ARG A 543 2.62 -3.06 15.95
C ARG A 543 2.30 -2.07 14.86
N VAL A 544 1.04 -1.66 14.78
CA VAL A 544 0.55 -0.64 13.85
C VAL A 544 0.48 0.67 14.61
N LYS A 545 1.40 1.59 14.30
CA LYS A 545 1.51 2.88 15.02
C LYS A 545 0.42 3.86 14.67
N HIS A 546 0.01 3.87 13.40
CA HIS A 546 -0.92 4.85 12.86
C HIS A 546 -2.15 4.14 12.30
N LYS A 547 -3.33 4.73 12.50
CA LYS A 547 -4.61 4.23 12.00
C LYS A 547 -4.53 3.83 10.54
N SER A 548 -5.14 2.71 10.19
CA SER A 548 -5.01 2.09 8.88
C SER A 548 -6.12 1.11 8.59
N GLU A 549 -6.22 0.70 7.32
CA GLU A 549 -7.05 -0.42 6.92
C GLU A 549 -6.20 -1.49 6.25
N ILE A 550 -6.27 -2.71 6.77
CA ILE A 550 -5.52 -3.84 6.22
C ILE A 550 -6.38 -4.56 5.20
N HIS A 551 -5.79 -4.80 4.04
CA HIS A 551 -6.43 -5.50 2.92
C HIS A 551 -5.84 -6.91 2.74
N GLY A 552 -4.71 -7.21 3.38
CA GLY A 552 -4.02 -8.48 3.25
C GLY A 552 -2.64 -8.47 3.87
N ILE A 553 -1.91 -9.55 3.62
CA ILE A 553 -0.55 -9.78 4.09
C ILE A 553 0.35 -9.90 2.85
N ALA A 554 1.44 -9.13 2.82
CA ALA A 554 2.49 -9.31 1.82
C ALA A 554 3.51 -10.34 2.33
N GLY A 555 3.84 -11.30 1.48
CA GLY A 555 4.82 -12.35 1.70
C GLY A 555 6.09 -12.14 0.88
N TYR A 556 7.22 -12.47 1.50
CA TYR A 556 8.57 -12.33 0.98
C TYR A 556 9.39 -13.59 1.32
N PHE A 557 10.63 -13.67 0.83
CA PHE A 557 11.59 -14.66 1.32
C PHE A 557 13.02 -14.11 1.37
N ILE A 558 13.85 -14.78 2.16
CA ILE A 558 15.31 -14.69 2.11
C ILE A 558 15.84 -16.12 1.96
N ALA A 559 16.74 -16.34 1.01
CA ALA A 559 17.41 -17.62 0.81
C ALA A 559 18.92 -17.48 1.08
N THR A 560 19.46 -18.36 1.91
CA THR A 560 20.90 -18.51 2.08
C THR A 560 21.38 -19.50 1.02
N LEU A 561 22.08 -18.98 0.01
CA LEU A 561 22.62 -19.82 -1.06
C LEU A 561 23.75 -20.69 -0.51
N TYR A 562 24.78 -20.06 0.04
CA TYR A 562 25.89 -20.73 0.71
C TYR A 562 26.69 -19.74 1.57
N GLY A 563 26.87 -20.05 2.86
CA GLY A 563 27.63 -19.17 3.77
C GLY A 563 26.93 -17.82 3.95
N ASP A 564 27.62 -16.72 3.61
CA ASP A 564 27.10 -15.35 3.68
C ASP A 564 26.37 -14.89 2.41
N ILE A 565 26.35 -15.72 1.36
CA ILE A 565 25.74 -15.38 0.08
C ILE A 565 24.24 -15.62 0.15
N THR A 566 23.45 -14.56 0.00
CA THR A 566 22.00 -14.59 0.16
C THR A 566 21.25 -13.95 -1.02
N LEU A 567 20.01 -14.40 -1.22
CA LEU A 567 19.00 -13.75 -2.06
C LEU A 567 17.89 -13.22 -1.14
N SER A 568 17.40 -12.02 -1.40
CA SER A 568 16.33 -11.40 -0.61
C SER A 568 15.39 -10.61 -1.50
N ILE A 569 14.09 -10.82 -1.30
CA ILE A 569 13.03 -10.00 -1.91
C ILE A 569 12.32 -9.12 -0.87
N VAL A 570 12.83 -9.10 0.37
CA VAL A 570 12.33 -8.22 1.42
C VAL A 570 12.58 -6.76 0.99
N PRO A 571 11.62 -5.83 1.15
CA PRO A 571 11.82 -4.46 0.70
C PRO A 571 13.03 -3.78 1.37
N ASN A 572 13.60 -2.77 0.72
CA ASN A 572 14.73 -2.01 1.28
C ASN A 572 14.38 -1.35 2.64
N ASP A 573 15.41 -1.19 3.46
CA ASP A 573 15.35 -0.60 4.81
C ASP A 573 14.35 -1.29 5.75
N SER A 574 14.09 -2.59 5.53
CA SER A 574 13.21 -3.37 6.38
C SER A 574 13.91 -3.78 7.66
N VAL A 575 13.25 -3.55 8.79
CA VAL A 575 13.65 -4.16 10.06
C VAL A 575 13.01 -5.52 10.15
N ILE A 576 13.82 -6.58 10.17
CA ILE A 576 13.32 -7.94 10.31
C ILE A 576 13.29 -8.37 11.78
N LYS A 577 12.35 -9.28 12.10
CA LYS A 577 12.31 -9.98 13.39
C LYS A 577 12.39 -11.48 13.09
N THR A 578 13.49 -12.12 13.52
CA THR A 578 13.70 -13.56 13.26
C THR A 578 12.77 -14.41 14.13
N LEU A 579 12.71 -15.72 13.88
CA LEU A 579 11.99 -16.64 14.77
C LEU A 579 12.55 -16.60 16.21
N GLU A 580 13.88 -16.54 16.36
CA GLU A 580 14.55 -16.45 17.66
C GLU A 580 14.19 -15.16 18.42
N ASP A 581 14.16 -14.01 17.71
CA ASP A 581 13.73 -12.73 18.29
C ASP A 581 12.26 -12.79 18.76
N GLN A 582 11.42 -13.56 18.07
CA GLN A 582 10.01 -13.72 18.41
C GLN A 582 9.82 -14.59 19.65
N GLU A 583 10.55 -15.70 19.77
CA GLU A 583 10.53 -16.56 20.95
C GLU A 583 11.04 -15.84 22.19
N ASN A 584 12.17 -15.13 22.09
CA ASN A 584 12.76 -14.39 23.22
C ASN A 584 11.85 -13.27 23.72
N SER A 585 11.10 -12.61 22.82
CA SER A 585 10.17 -11.55 23.20
C SER A 585 8.94 -12.03 23.99
N ASN A 586 8.62 -13.33 23.95
CA ASN A 586 7.52 -13.90 24.71
C ASN A 586 7.93 -14.26 26.15
N ILE A 587 9.23 -14.35 26.44
CA ILE A 587 9.77 -14.80 27.74
C ILE A 587 10.08 -13.60 28.66
N ASP A 588 10.56 -12.48 28.11
CA ASP A 588 10.98 -11.30 28.88
C ASP A 588 9.91 -10.20 28.97
N ASN A 589 8.89 -10.42 29.82
CA ASN A 589 8.06 -9.34 30.37
C ASN A 589 8.69 -8.64 31.59
N SER A 590 9.91 -9.03 31.98
CA SER A 590 10.65 -8.41 33.08
C SER A 590 11.89 -7.66 32.58
N ARG A 591 11.77 -6.33 32.50
CA ARG A 591 12.87 -5.34 32.62
C ARG A 591 14.28 -5.84 32.31
N SER A 592 14.64 -5.92 31.02
CA SER A 592 16.03 -5.69 30.61
C SER A 592 16.06 -4.85 29.32
N HIS A 593 16.54 -3.61 29.46
CA HIS A 593 16.86 -2.73 28.33
C HIS A 593 18.23 -3.12 27.79
N ASN A 594 18.30 -4.22 27.06
CA ASN A 594 19.36 -4.49 26.08
C ASN A 594 18.67 -5.09 24.86
N GLY A 595 17.95 -4.25 24.10
CA GLY A 595 17.17 -4.68 22.94
C GLY A 595 18.07 -5.34 21.90
N SER A 596 17.61 -6.46 21.33
CA SER A 596 18.31 -7.07 20.19
C SER A 596 18.47 -6.00 19.10
N THR A 597 19.70 -5.87 18.61
CA THR A 597 20.06 -4.93 17.55
C THR A 597 19.16 -5.23 16.36
N ALA A 598 18.27 -4.31 16.00
CA ALA A 598 17.35 -4.47 14.89
C ALA A 598 18.12 -4.80 13.60
N THR A 599 18.00 -6.04 13.11
CA THR A 599 18.65 -6.47 11.87
C THR A 599 17.93 -5.80 10.70
N LYS A 600 18.65 -4.90 10.01
CA LYS A 600 18.17 -4.30 8.77
C LYS A 600 18.53 -5.21 7.60
N VAL A 601 17.54 -5.49 6.76
CA VAL A 601 17.72 -6.26 5.53
C VAL A 601 17.20 -5.46 4.35
N ASN A 602 17.88 -5.63 3.23
CA ASN A 602 17.53 -5.01 1.96
C ASN A 602 17.14 -6.07 0.92
N HIS A 603 16.47 -5.59 -0.12
CA HIS A 603 16.28 -6.35 -1.34
C HIS A 603 17.65 -6.56 -2.01
N THR A 604 17.87 -7.71 -2.63
CA THR A 604 19.09 -7.93 -3.41
C THR A 604 19.14 -6.94 -4.57
N GLU A 605 20.15 -6.08 -4.60
CA GLU A 605 20.23 -4.98 -5.58
C GLU A 605 20.13 -5.50 -7.02
N ASN A 606 19.28 -4.86 -7.84
CA ASN A 606 19.04 -5.18 -9.25
C ASN A 606 18.45 -6.57 -9.56
N MET A 607 18.13 -7.39 -8.56
CA MET A 607 17.41 -8.66 -8.76
C MET A 607 15.95 -8.40 -9.15
N LYS A 608 15.40 -9.19 -10.07
CA LYS A 608 14.06 -8.96 -10.67
C LYS A 608 13.22 -10.24 -10.85
N SER A 609 13.76 -11.39 -10.48
CA SER A 609 13.14 -12.71 -10.69
C SER A 609 11.83 -12.91 -9.93
N TRP A 610 11.64 -12.22 -8.80
CA TRP A 610 10.48 -12.44 -7.93
C TRP A 610 9.83 -11.12 -7.55
N SER A 611 8.51 -11.19 -7.37
CA SER A 611 7.69 -10.11 -6.82
C SER A 611 7.00 -10.60 -5.56
N PRO A 612 6.55 -9.73 -4.66
CA PRO A 612 5.93 -10.18 -3.42
C PRO A 612 4.69 -11.06 -3.66
N MET A 613 4.49 -12.04 -2.77
CA MET A 613 3.24 -12.78 -2.68
C MET A 613 2.23 -11.97 -1.86
N PHE A 614 0.93 -12.12 -2.13
CA PHE A 614 -0.14 -11.43 -1.45
C PHE A 614 -1.20 -12.42 -0.96
N PHE A 615 -1.53 -12.35 0.32
CA PHE A 615 -2.60 -13.10 0.95
C PHE A 615 -3.75 -12.14 1.30
N PRO A 616 -4.83 -12.09 0.49
CA PRO A 616 -5.92 -11.14 0.65
C PRO A 616 -6.77 -11.39 1.92
N LEU A 617 -7.41 -10.35 2.44
CA LEU A 617 -8.52 -10.49 3.38
C LEU A 617 -9.85 -10.32 2.63
N LYS A 618 -10.82 -11.18 2.96
CA LYS A 618 -12.18 -11.13 2.40
C LYS A 618 -12.93 -9.85 2.77
N GLU A 619 -12.64 -9.33 3.97
CA GLU A 619 -13.17 -8.08 4.49
C GLU A 619 -11.98 -7.26 5.05
N PRO A 620 -11.75 -6.03 4.55
CA PRO A 620 -10.69 -5.17 5.05
C PRO A 620 -10.89 -4.83 6.53
N LEU A 621 -9.81 -4.83 7.30
CA LEU A 621 -9.84 -4.65 8.75
C LEU A 621 -9.28 -3.29 9.13
N PHE A 622 -10.16 -2.42 9.64
CA PHE A 622 -9.77 -1.10 10.14
C PHE A 622 -9.06 -1.21 11.50
N LEU A 623 -8.02 -0.40 11.67
CA LEU A 623 -7.14 -0.35 12.83
C LEU A 623 -7.01 1.08 13.31
N ASN A 624 -7.03 1.26 14.62
CA ASN A 624 -6.72 2.53 15.27
C ASN A 624 -5.20 2.69 15.48
N ASP A 625 -4.80 3.86 15.95
CA ASP A 625 -3.43 4.10 16.39
C ASP A 625 -3.01 3.10 17.48
N ASP A 626 -1.73 2.75 17.48
CA ASP A 626 -1.10 1.84 18.44
C ASP A 626 -1.77 0.46 18.61
N THR A 627 -2.44 -0.03 17.55
CA THR A 627 -3.05 -1.36 17.54
C THR A 627 -1.99 -2.46 17.39
N GLU A 628 -2.12 -3.52 18.18
CA GLU A 628 -1.37 -4.75 17.99
C GLU A 628 -2.13 -5.65 17.02
N LEU A 629 -1.41 -6.20 16.03
CA LEU A 629 -1.96 -7.09 15.03
C LEU A 629 -1.30 -8.46 15.13
N GLU A 630 -2.11 -9.50 15.20
CA GLU A 630 -1.70 -10.89 15.18
C GLU A 630 -2.04 -11.49 13.82
N VAL A 631 -1.04 -11.99 13.12
CA VAL A 631 -1.18 -12.64 11.82
C VAL A 631 -0.94 -14.13 12.03
N PHE A 632 -1.96 -14.93 11.71
CA PHE A 632 -1.90 -16.38 11.72
C PHE A 632 -1.77 -16.88 10.29
N ILE A 633 -0.78 -17.71 10.02
CA ILE A 633 -0.61 -18.38 8.72
C ILE A 633 -0.19 -19.83 8.97
N THR A 634 -0.79 -20.76 8.24
CA THR A 634 -0.38 -22.16 8.20
C THR A 634 -0.01 -22.58 6.79
N ARG A 635 0.93 -23.52 6.69
CA ARG A 635 1.23 -24.30 5.50
C ARG A 635 0.86 -25.73 5.83
N ASN A 636 -0.09 -26.28 5.09
CA ASN A 636 -0.60 -27.62 5.30
C ASN A 636 -0.22 -28.50 4.11
N ASP A 637 0.08 -29.76 4.41
CA ASP A 637 0.41 -30.83 3.47
C ASP A 637 -0.40 -32.07 3.87
N LEU A 638 -1.35 -32.43 3.02
CA LEU A 638 -2.23 -33.58 3.20
C LEU A 638 -2.81 -34.05 1.85
N ASN A 639 -2.95 -35.37 1.67
CA ASN A 639 -3.59 -35.98 0.50
C ASN A 639 -2.99 -35.51 -0.84
N SER A 640 -1.66 -35.51 -0.94
CA SER A 640 -0.92 -35.06 -2.14
C SER A 640 -1.26 -33.63 -2.55
N ARG A 641 -1.49 -32.75 -1.58
CA ARG A 641 -1.74 -31.32 -1.83
C ARG A 641 -1.12 -30.49 -0.73
N VAL A 642 -0.58 -29.34 -1.11
CA VAL A 642 -0.08 -28.30 -0.21
C VAL A 642 -0.94 -27.05 -0.33
N TRP A 643 -1.32 -26.43 0.79
CA TRP A 643 -2.05 -25.16 0.76
C TRP A 643 -1.69 -24.26 1.94
N TYR A 644 -2.13 -23.01 1.85
CA TYR A 644 -2.00 -22.03 2.93
C TYR A 644 -3.37 -21.65 3.47
N GLU A 645 -3.45 -21.44 4.78
CA GLU A 645 -4.59 -20.81 5.44
C GLU A 645 -4.09 -19.62 6.24
N TRP A 646 -4.90 -18.56 6.33
CA TRP A 646 -4.50 -17.36 7.06
C TRP A 646 -5.67 -16.60 7.68
N SER A 647 -5.37 -15.91 8.77
CA SER A 647 -6.30 -14.98 9.43
C SER A 647 -5.54 -13.88 10.16
N VAL A 648 -6.24 -12.80 10.49
CA VAL A 648 -5.68 -11.62 11.15
C VAL A 648 -6.57 -11.22 12.31
N SER A 649 -5.95 -10.85 13.44
CA SER A 649 -6.64 -10.39 14.65
C SER A 649 -6.03 -9.08 15.13
N SER A 650 -6.85 -8.19 15.66
CA SER A 650 -6.39 -6.92 16.24
C SER A 650 -6.65 -6.88 17.73
N PHE A 651 -5.76 -6.24 18.46
CA PHE A 651 -5.81 -6.08 19.91
C PHE A 651 -5.40 -4.67 20.32
N VAL A 652 -6.00 -4.19 21.40
CA VAL A 652 -5.62 -2.97 22.10
C VAL A 652 -5.29 -3.29 23.55
N TYR A 653 -4.41 -2.50 24.17
CA TYR A 653 -4.06 -2.64 25.57
C TYR A 653 -4.76 -1.56 26.39
N LEU A 654 -5.62 -1.98 27.32
CA LEU A 654 -6.24 -1.09 28.29
C LEU A 654 -5.42 -1.10 29.58
N VAL A 655 -5.13 0.08 30.12
CA VAL A 655 -4.50 0.23 31.43
C VAL A 655 -5.62 0.42 32.46
N SER A 656 -5.72 -0.49 33.43
CA SER A 656 -6.63 -0.36 34.56
C SER A 656 -5.83 -0.15 35.84
N SER A 657 -6.10 0.93 36.56
CA SER A 657 -5.54 1.19 37.88
C SER A 657 -6.48 0.65 38.97
N SER A 658 -5.93 -0.12 39.90
CA SER A 658 -6.64 -0.64 41.06
C SER A 658 -6.85 0.44 42.14
N GLU A 659 -7.73 1.41 41.89
CA GLU A 659 -8.25 2.25 42.98
C GLU A 659 -9.49 1.59 43.60
N ILE A 660 -9.34 1.09 44.83
CA ILE A 660 -10.47 0.65 45.66
C ILE A 660 -11.20 1.92 46.12
N PRO A 661 -12.50 2.11 45.81
CA PRO A 661 -13.23 3.23 46.36
C PRO A 661 -13.33 3.05 47.88
N LYS A 662 -12.70 3.95 48.64
CA LYS A 662 -12.93 4.04 50.09
C LYS A 662 -14.36 4.52 50.33
N SER A 663 -15.22 3.62 50.78
CA SER A 663 -16.54 3.96 51.29
C SER A 663 -16.40 4.59 52.68
N GLU A 664 -16.26 5.92 52.77
CA GLU A 664 -16.57 6.64 54.00
C GLU A 664 -18.05 7.01 53.99
N GLY A 665 -18.76 6.51 55.00
CA GLY A 665 -20.19 6.72 55.16
C GLY A 665 -20.49 8.10 55.72
N GLU A 666 -21.19 8.91 54.93
CA GLU A 666 -22.02 10.00 55.46
C GLU A 666 -23.49 9.71 55.16
N ARG A 667 -24.30 9.69 56.23
CA ARG A 667 -25.75 9.54 56.18
C ARG A 667 -26.38 10.83 55.64
N VAL A 668 -27.16 10.72 54.56
CA VAL A 668 -28.16 11.74 54.17
C VAL A 668 -29.56 11.16 54.39
N PRO A 669 -30.53 11.89 54.98
CA PRO A 669 -31.89 11.41 55.22
C PRO A 669 -32.73 11.33 53.93
N ARG A 670 -33.65 10.35 53.90
CA ARG A 670 -34.57 10.02 52.81
C ARG A 670 -35.75 10.98 52.68
N THR A 671 -36.07 11.37 51.45
CA THR A 671 -37.43 11.48 50.87
C THR A 671 -37.31 11.23 49.36
N GLY A 672 -37.77 10.12 48.80
CA GLY A 672 -39.11 9.95 48.23
C GLY A 672 -38.98 9.25 46.86
N SER A 673 -39.49 8.02 46.79
CA SER A 673 -39.43 6.99 45.74
C SER A 673 -39.62 7.39 44.26
N LYS A 674 -38.82 6.80 43.36
CA LYS A 674 -39.25 5.84 42.31
C LYS A 674 -38.06 5.17 41.57
N GLU A 675 -38.12 3.83 41.57
CA GLU A 675 -37.57 2.77 40.69
C GLU A 675 -36.18 2.87 40.01
N ASN A 676 -35.42 1.79 40.20
CA ASN A 676 -34.05 1.50 39.76
C ASN A 676 -33.97 1.03 38.29
N ALA A 677 -32.95 1.49 37.55
CA ALA A 677 -32.19 0.71 36.57
C ALA A 677 -30.84 1.37 36.24
N ASP A 678 -29.76 0.65 36.55
CA ASP A 678 -28.35 0.67 36.10
C ASP A 678 -27.55 1.98 35.88
N ILE A 679 -26.52 2.12 36.72
CA ILE A 679 -25.57 3.25 36.82
C ILE A 679 -24.25 2.99 36.06
N ASP A 680 -23.99 1.77 35.57
CA ASP A 680 -22.78 1.47 34.77
C ASP A 680 -22.87 1.90 33.30
N THR A 681 -24.02 2.39 32.85
CA THR A 681 -24.23 2.87 31.48
C THR A 681 -23.75 4.31 31.27
N GLN A 682 -23.59 5.12 32.33
CA GLN A 682 -23.31 6.57 32.21
C GLN A 682 -21.85 6.94 31.89
N ASN A 683 -20.88 6.07 32.18
CA ASN A 683 -19.47 6.31 31.81
C ASN A 683 -19.16 5.90 30.35
N LEU A 684 -19.94 4.98 29.77
CA LEU A 684 -19.91 4.67 28.34
C LEU A 684 -20.67 5.72 27.51
N THR A 685 -21.75 6.32 28.04
CA THR A 685 -22.49 7.36 27.30
C THR A 685 -21.70 8.68 27.16
N LYS A 686 -20.81 9.04 28.09
CA LYS A 686 -19.96 10.25 27.97
C LYS A 686 -18.86 10.14 26.91
N ALA A 687 -18.45 8.94 26.53
CA ALA A 687 -17.51 8.72 25.42
C ALA A 687 -18.19 8.80 24.04
N PHE A 688 -19.48 8.46 23.96
CA PHE A 688 -20.26 8.51 22.72
C PHE A 688 -21.12 9.78 22.54
N ALA A 689 -21.29 10.61 23.57
CA ALA A 689 -22.01 11.89 23.51
C ALA A 689 -21.27 13.04 22.78
N ARG A 690 -20.12 12.76 22.12
CA ARG A 690 -19.52 13.69 21.15
C ARG A 690 -20.13 13.59 19.74
N PHE A 691 -21.04 12.65 19.52
CA PHE A 691 -21.72 12.45 18.24
C PHE A 691 -23.21 12.11 18.48
N GLY A 692 -24.06 13.14 18.57
CA GLY A 692 -25.53 13.00 18.71
C GLY A 692 -26.21 14.37 18.90
N PRO A 693 -27.46 14.57 18.43
CA PRO A 693 -28.01 15.88 18.07
C PRO A 693 -28.36 16.71 19.30
N GLN A 694 -27.94 17.98 19.32
CA GLN A 694 -28.53 18.97 20.23
C GLN A 694 -29.72 19.63 19.53
N ASN A 695 -30.89 19.51 20.16
CA ASN A 695 -32.02 20.40 19.92
C ASN A 695 -31.61 21.79 20.40
N ASP A 696 -31.73 22.80 19.56
CA ASP A 696 -32.09 24.12 20.04
C ASP A 696 -33.04 24.83 19.08
N SER A 697 -33.97 25.50 19.72
CA SER A 697 -35.16 26.13 19.21
C SER A 697 -34.89 27.37 18.35
N SER A 698 -35.85 27.59 17.47
CA SER A 698 -36.14 28.74 16.62
C SER A 698 -35.75 30.14 17.13
N GLU A 699 -35.46 30.99 16.14
CA GLU A 699 -35.37 32.46 16.12
C GLU A 699 -33.95 33.04 16.15
N ILE A 700 -33.38 33.23 14.95
CA ILE A 700 -32.75 34.44 14.41
C ILE A 700 -32.40 34.10 12.95
N GLU A 701 -33.36 34.34 12.07
CA GLU A 701 -33.12 34.49 10.63
C GLU A 701 -32.79 35.96 10.34
N ASP A 702 -32.10 36.14 9.21
CA ASP A 702 -31.76 37.37 8.50
C ASP A 702 -30.49 38.15 8.89
N LYS A 703 -29.65 38.26 7.85
CA LYS A 703 -28.36 38.98 7.69
C LYS A 703 -27.14 38.21 8.16
N TYR A 704 -26.48 37.49 7.25
CA TYR A 704 -25.01 37.41 7.09
C TYR A 704 -24.67 36.47 5.92
N PHE A 705 -24.96 36.83 4.67
CA PHE A 705 -24.40 36.12 3.50
C PHE A 705 -24.28 37.02 2.26
N GLU A 706 -23.44 38.03 2.38
CA GLU A 706 -22.68 38.65 1.28
C GLU A 706 -21.30 38.96 1.88
N ASP A 707 -20.36 38.01 1.84
CA ASP A 707 -18.89 38.22 1.95
C ASP A 707 -18.13 36.90 2.16
N SER A 708 -18.07 36.04 1.13
CA SER A 708 -17.10 34.94 1.09
C SER A 708 -16.48 34.71 -0.29
N ILE A 709 -16.39 35.79 -1.07
CA ILE A 709 -15.46 35.91 -2.18
C ILE A 709 -14.69 37.21 -1.96
N ASN A 710 -13.83 37.29 -0.93
CA ASN A 710 -12.66 38.18 -0.94
C ASN A 710 -11.75 38.02 0.30
N HIS A 711 -10.46 37.85 -0.01
CA HIS A 711 -9.26 38.15 0.78
C HIS A 711 -8.79 37.32 2.00
N THR A 712 -7.56 36.81 1.79
CA THR A 712 -6.50 36.56 2.76
C THR A 712 -5.86 37.86 3.28
N ASN A 713 -5.69 37.95 4.62
CA ASN A 713 -4.53 38.46 5.40
C ASN A 713 -4.61 39.74 6.28
N PHE A 714 -3.91 39.61 7.43
CA PHE A 714 -3.30 40.56 8.39
C PHE A 714 -4.19 41.05 9.55
N MET A 715 -3.77 40.92 10.82
CA MET A 715 -2.50 41.45 11.35
C MET A 715 -1.70 40.58 12.34
N SER A 716 -0.39 40.81 12.26
CA SER A 716 0.68 40.52 13.21
C SER A 716 0.74 41.54 14.37
N GLY A 717 1.09 41.09 15.59
CA GLY A 717 2.00 41.85 16.48
C GLY A 717 1.55 42.17 17.91
N ARG A 718 2.06 41.37 18.86
CA ARG A 718 2.44 41.66 20.27
C ARG A 718 1.37 42.09 21.30
N THR A 719 1.14 41.20 22.28
CA THR A 719 1.56 41.40 23.69
C THR A 719 1.83 40.05 24.35
N ASN A 720 2.87 40.04 25.19
CA ASN A 720 3.28 38.94 26.05
C ASN A 720 2.20 38.64 27.11
N GLU A 721 1.97 37.36 27.42
CA GLU A 721 1.72 36.87 28.78
C GLU A 721 1.87 35.34 28.78
N TRP A 722 3.10 34.91 29.06
CA TRP A 722 3.43 33.60 29.61
C TRP A 722 3.41 33.76 31.13
N ASP A 723 2.54 33.02 31.82
CA ASP A 723 2.64 32.65 33.23
C ASP A 723 1.68 31.46 33.43
N SER A 724 2.11 30.20 33.33
CA SER A 724 2.59 29.39 34.46
C SER A 724 2.73 27.94 33.97
N VAL A 725 3.70 27.07 34.29
CA VAL A 725 4.97 27.04 35.03
C VAL A 725 5.60 25.71 34.53
N LYS A 726 6.68 25.73 33.75
CA LYS A 726 8.03 25.29 34.14
C LYS A 726 8.16 24.80 35.60
N ASP A 727 7.87 23.53 35.86
CA ASP A 727 8.42 22.80 37.00
C ASP A 727 8.51 21.31 36.67
N LEU A 728 9.61 20.91 36.04
CA LEU A 728 10.21 19.57 36.16
C LEU A 728 11.42 19.50 35.23
N HIS A 729 12.54 20.10 35.63
CA HIS A 729 13.91 19.66 35.32
C HIS A 729 14.91 20.66 35.93
N GLU A 730 15.05 20.66 37.26
CA GLU A 730 16.22 21.28 37.90
C GLU A 730 16.44 20.82 39.35
N ILE A 731 16.58 19.51 39.61
CA ILE A 731 17.25 19.04 40.84
C ILE A 731 18.11 17.80 40.52
N GLN A 732 19.30 18.04 39.97
CA GLN A 732 20.48 17.23 40.25
C GLN A 732 21.61 18.15 40.67
N ASN A 733 22.28 17.76 41.76
CA ASN A 733 23.55 18.27 42.31
C ASN A 733 23.49 19.52 43.20
N ARG A 734 23.20 19.28 44.49
CA ARG A 734 24.05 19.84 45.55
C ARG A 734 24.46 18.73 46.52
N HIS A 735 25.75 18.48 46.57
CA HIS A 735 26.41 17.83 47.70
C HIS A 735 26.33 18.77 48.90
N ASP A 736 25.89 18.26 50.05
CA ASP A 736 26.64 18.45 51.30
C ASP A 736 26.26 17.38 52.32
N SER A 737 27.31 16.85 52.92
CA SER A 737 27.34 15.76 53.89
C SER A 737 27.05 16.25 55.29
N SER A 738 26.01 15.72 55.96
CA SER A 738 26.06 15.39 57.39
C SER A 738 24.77 14.70 57.85
N ASN A 739 24.94 13.73 58.75
CA ASN A 739 23.96 13.12 59.65
C ASN A 739 23.18 11.90 59.14
N LEU A 740 23.89 10.79 59.26
CA LEU A 740 23.39 9.45 59.56
C LEU A 740 22.49 9.43 60.80
N THR A 741 21.53 8.51 60.74
CA THR A 741 20.68 7.93 61.80
C THR A 741 19.34 8.60 62.11
N LYS A 742 18.31 7.73 62.06
CA LYS A 742 16.89 7.91 62.43
C LYS A 742 16.01 8.46 61.31
N ASP A 743 15.50 7.53 60.50
CA ASP A 743 14.06 7.37 60.24
C ASP A 743 13.84 6.12 59.37
N GLN A 744 14.17 4.97 59.94
CA GLN A 744 13.61 3.68 59.50
C GLN A 744 12.24 3.53 60.18
N GLU A 745 11.21 4.18 59.64
CA GLU A 745 9.79 3.81 59.82
C GLU A 745 8.87 4.82 59.11
N GLN A 746 8.91 4.89 57.77
CA GLN A 746 7.78 5.35 56.92
C GLN A 746 8.17 5.31 55.43
N ARG A 747 8.11 4.12 54.83
CA ARG A 747 8.04 3.95 53.36
C ARG A 747 7.20 2.71 53.03
N LYS A 748 5.89 2.77 53.31
CA LYS A 748 4.92 1.95 52.57
C LYS A 748 4.77 2.60 51.20
N LYS A 749 5.49 2.09 50.20
CA LYS A 749 5.19 2.34 48.79
C LYS A 749 3.75 1.87 48.56
N SER A 750 2.83 2.77 48.22
CA SER A 750 1.61 2.40 47.52
C SER A 750 2.03 1.90 46.13
N LEU A 751 2.17 0.59 45.99
CA LEU A 751 2.22 -0.05 44.67
C LEU A 751 0.78 0.01 44.15
N THR A 752 0.45 1.04 43.37
CA THR A 752 -0.69 0.94 42.46
C THR A 752 -0.31 -0.10 41.42
N GLU A 753 -0.92 -1.29 41.50
CA GLU A 753 -0.75 -2.31 40.49
C GLU A 753 -1.50 -1.86 39.23
N GLU A 754 -0.75 -1.56 38.17
CA GLU A 754 -1.28 -1.27 36.84
C GLU A 754 -1.50 -2.60 36.11
N TYR A 755 -2.75 -2.86 35.73
CA TYR A 755 -3.13 -4.04 34.97
C TYR A 755 -3.23 -3.67 33.48
N HIS A 756 -2.41 -4.30 32.64
CA HIS A 756 -2.52 -4.20 31.19
C HIS A 756 -3.43 -5.32 30.66
N VAL A 757 -4.65 -4.97 30.26
CA VAL A 757 -5.60 -5.92 29.67
C VAL A 757 -5.46 -5.88 28.15
N ARG A 758 -5.03 -7.00 27.55
CA ARG A 758 -5.01 -7.20 26.09
C ARG A 758 -6.42 -7.56 25.62
N VAL A 759 -7.11 -6.64 24.95
CA VAL A 759 -8.48 -6.82 24.48
C VAL A 759 -8.48 -7.01 22.98
N ARG A 760 -9.07 -8.12 22.51
CA ARG A 760 -9.27 -8.36 21.07
C ARG A 760 -10.37 -7.45 20.55
N THR A 761 -10.05 -6.62 19.56
CA THR A 761 -10.99 -5.66 18.97
C THR A 761 -11.67 -6.18 17.72
N ASN A 762 -10.97 -6.96 16.90
CA ASN A 762 -11.51 -7.48 15.65
C ASN A 762 -10.76 -8.75 15.20
N ILE A 763 -11.39 -9.56 14.36
CA ILE A 763 -10.84 -10.77 13.76
C ILE A 763 -11.36 -10.94 12.33
N SER A 764 -10.48 -11.30 11.40
CA SER A 764 -10.89 -11.74 10.07
C SER A 764 -11.43 -13.16 10.09
N LYS A 765 -12.17 -13.55 9.04
CA LYS A 765 -12.44 -14.97 8.76
C LYS A 765 -11.12 -15.73 8.53
N LEU A 766 -11.16 -17.05 8.70
CA LEU A 766 -10.09 -17.94 8.23
C LEU A 766 -10.25 -18.11 6.72
N HIS A 767 -9.17 -17.89 5.98
CA HIS A 767 -9.16 -17.94 4.52
C HIS A 767 -8.64 -19.28 4.02
N ASN A 768 -9.20 -19.74 2.90
CA ASN A 768 -8.87 -21.01 2.22
C ASN A 768 -8.86 -22.26 3.13
N PRO A 769 -9.87 -22.45 4.01
CA PRO A 769 -9.90 -23.59 4.93
C PRO A 769 -9.85 -24.91 4.17
N ASN A 770 -8.98 -25.82 4.61
CA ASN A 770 -8.71 -27.13 4.01
C ASN A 770 -8.26 -27.10 2.53
N GLY A 771 -7.80 -25.94 2.04
CA GLY A 771 -7.36 -25.79 0.65
C GLY A 771 -8.48 -25.97 -0.37
N CYS A 772 -9.73 -25.71 0.02
CA CYS A 772 -10.92 -25.91 -0.81
C CYS A 772 -10.93 -25.04 -2.07
N ILE A 773 -10.44 -23.80 -1.97
CA ILE A 773 -10.44 -22.85 -3.09
C ILE A 773 -9.12 -22.86 -3.84
N TYR A 774 -8.01 -23.01 -3.12
CA TYR A 774 -6.68 -23.12 -3.71
C TYR A 774 -5.82 -24.12 -2.96
N SER A 775 -5.28 -25.07 -3.70
CA SER A 775 -4.25 -25.99 -3.25
C SER A 775 -3.31 -26.29 -4.41
N ILE A 776 -2.07 -26.57 -4.05
CA ILE A 776 -1.00 -26.94 -4.96
C ILE A 776 -0.97 -28.47 -4.99
N PRO A 777 -1.14 -29.12 -6.15
CA PRO A 777 -1.00 -30.58 -6.23
C PRO A 777 0.46 -30.97 -5.99
N LEU A 778 0.69 -32.04 -5.22
CA LEU A 778 1.99 -32.70 -5.12
C LEU A 778 2.07 -33.79 -6.19
#